data_AF-A0A3A8JUD5-F1
#
_entry.id   AF-A0A3A8JUD5-F1
#
_cell.length_a   1.000
_cell.length_b   1.000
_cell.length_c   1.000
_cell.angle_alpha   90.00
_cell.angle_beta   90.00
_cell.angle_gamma   90.00
#
_symmetry.space_group_name_H-M   'P 1'
#
loop_
_entity.id
_entity.type
_entity.pdbx_description
1 polymer ?
#
loop_
_entity_poly.entity_id
_entity_poly.type
_entity_poly.pdbx_seq_one_letter_code
_entity_poly.pdbx_strand_id
1 'polypeptide(L)'
;MATYEQLAREEGDPVPVLGVRADDEALALALRDGRPPRPTQSGEGRDCVLAREDDYLPFAAALARWTGRELVISDHDFEALATLRARSAVLVATPDAFPFTRLAQIASVSGRMRGACATGILTARSGEALSRRIARIAWSAPGPARRNVHAKTLVHGAPMDARAHFEGPIETLVAVTHGSSIDMDLRLGVLCGRSTSAGAAEGYPCVMEKGCKRSPKGDRLLIPIQQLDARVVFAESCNGIALTGGLYADEASLALSAMDGTLMAYIATFKLVRSSQGLLACLGSALLEAGHDFGTVTSIVNRAQQAFIKDVPSFILLGDPCERLSRPQGAARLRAEGQGTGLPLSLDIDCGGFHGRALEIVLPLSREQVSRLDSTTFRVELTPMPRQDEAGFAVLLPSGDDAASLWLCVDEARRFDRVRVVCTAALPPESARLAVTTAWSAIDTLSALSAGVAAAASQLPGAEGCVRDLSAIVKQARELTTFAEQDLQSSHPHVTSFSKLELPLETLLGAYSALSARLVSRFPDWKLSAHLAWAYNHQISTSGDERPCGPCTVCGTPGYEITYSSPRSEHLRRTLIHCSRCGILSDRPSSERAMELRAPTVITAGETAHFEWRLRNDRPFPVEVSAVALFPHAPAQLGCRFSPETCTVTVPQGGEVIVPGVIEAANNALPGHYSLMVLGSGLMALNIAARPLRVEPRPPPALP
;
A
#
# COMPACT_ATOMS: atom_id res chain seq x y z
N MET A 1 -48.77 -13.37 9.98
CA MET A 1 -49.28 -12.25 9.16
C MET A 1 -50.38 -11.42 9.82
N ALA A 2 -51.13 -11.93 10.81
CA ALA A 2 -52.25 -11.17 11.41
C ALA A 2 -51.88 -10.18 12.55
N THR A 3 -50.62 -10.06 12.96
CA THR A 3 -50.23 -9.24 14.14
C THR A 3 -49.60 -7.88 13.81
N TYR A 4 -49.22 -7.62 12.56
CA TYR A 4 -48.58 -6.34 12.16
C TYR A 4 -49.61 -5.28 11.72
N GLU A 5 -50.73 -5.70 11.12
CA GLU A 5 -51.82 -4.79 10.72
C GLU A 5 -52.60 -4.22 11.92
N GLN A 6 -52.57 -4.91 13.07
CA GLN A 6 -53.29 -4.47 14.26
C GLN A 6 -52.53 -3.37 15.02
N LEU A 7 -51.19 -3.40 15.01
CA LEU A 7 -50.35 -2.35 15.60
C LEU A 7 -50.36 -1.03 14.80
N ALA A 8 -50.58 -1.11 13.48
CA ALA A 8 -50.64 0.08 12.61
C ALA A 8 -51.95 0.90 12.74
N ARG A 9 -52.95 0.42 13.51
CA ARG A 9 -54.24 1.11 13.70
C ARG A 9 -54.36 1.86 15.02
N GLU A 10 -53.46 1.64 15.98
CA GLU A 10 -53.57 2.21 17.33
C GLU A 10 -52.70 3.47 17.56
N GLU A 11 -51.73 3.76 16.68
CA GLU A 11 -50.92 4.99 16.74
C GLU A 11 -51.21 5.88 15.53
N GLY A 12 -51.73 7.08 15.80
CA GLY A 12 -52.19 8.04 14.80
C GLY A 12 -51.08 8.48 13.82
N ASP A 13 -51.49 8.49 12.54
CA ASP A 13 -50.76 8.84 11.31
C ASP A 13 -49.55 7.96 10.92
N PRO A 14 -49.79 6.85 10.19
CA PRO A 14 -48.74 6.23 9.40
C PRO A 14 -48.44 7.12 8.19
N VAL A 15 -47.16 7.47 8.02
CA VAL A 15 -46.59 7.84 6.72
C VAL A 15 -47.08 6.79 5.70
N PRO A 16 -47.62 7.18 4.53
CA PRO A 16 -48.15 6.23 3.58
C PRO A 16 -47.01 5.34 3.08
N VAL A 17 -46.91 4.13 3.64
CA VAL A 17 -46.26 3.02 2.96
C VAL A 17 -47.16 2.77 1.76
N LEU A 18 -46.73 3.24 0.59
CA LEU A 18 -47.35 2.87 -0.68
C LEU A 18 -47.42 1.33 -0.69
N GLY A 19 -48.63 0.81 -0.51
CA GLY A 19 -48.86 -0.62 -0.44
C GLY A 19 -48.43 -1.25 -1.76
N VAL A 20 -47.81 -2.43 -1.68
CA VAL A 20 -47.26 -3.27 -2.77
C VAL A 20 -48.10 -3.32 -4.05
N ARG A 21 -49.42 -3.09 -3.97
CA ARG A 21 -50.32 -3.01 -5.13
C ARG A 21 -50.12 -1.78 -6.03
N ALA A 22 -49.68 -0.64 -5.50
CA ALA A 22 -49.49 0.58 -6.29
C ALA A 22 -48.28 0.48 -7.24
N ASP A 23 -47.23 -0.24 -6.82
CA ASP A 23 -46.01 -0.45 -7.62
C ASP A 23 -46.26 -1.37 -8.82
N ASP A 24 -47.08 -2.41 -8.63
CA ASP A 24 -47.48 -3.32 -9.70
C ASP A 24 -48.41 -2.63 -10.72
N GLU A 25 -49.34 -1.79 -10.27
CA GLU A 25 -50.20 -1.01 -11.17
C GLU A 25 -49.42 0.04 -11.94
N ALA A 26 -48.45 0.72 -11.34
CA ALA A 26 -47.67 1.76 -12.00
C ALA A 26 -46.66 1.19 -13.01
N LEU A 27 -46.02 0.05 -12.70
CA LEU A 27 -45.23 -0.69 -13.67
C LEU A 27 -46.11 -1.28 -14.77
N ALA A 28 -47.27 -1.85 -14.42
CA ALA A 28 -48.24 -2.33 -15.41
C ALA A 28 -48.77 -1.19 -16.31
N LEU A 29 -48.94 0.04 -15.78
CA LEU A 29 -49.31 1.22 -16.56
C LEU A 29 -48.19 1.62 -17.53
N ALA A 30 -46.95 1.65 -17.04
CA ALA A 30 -45.76 1.96 -17.84
C ALA A 30 -45.50 0.92 -18.94
N LEU A 31 -45.86 -0.35 -18.69
CA LEU A 31 -45.81 -1.42 -19.68
C LEU A 31 -47.02 -1.41 -20.63
N ARG A 32 -48.19 -0.89 -20.21
CA ARG A 32 -49.42 -0.83 -21.02
C ARG A 32 -49.42 0.31 -22.05
N ASP A 33 -48.88 1.48 -21.72
CA ASP A 33 -49.12 2.71 -22.49
C ASP A 33 -48.06 3.05 -23.56
N GLY A 34 -47.32 2.07 -24.12
CA GLY A 34 -46.46 2.38 -25.27
C GLY A 34 -45.61 1.23 -25.79
N ARG A 35 -45.35 1.22 -27.11
CA ARG A 35 -44.33 0.34 -27.71
C ARG A 35 -42.98 0.62 -27.04
N PRO A 36 -42.18 -0.42 -26.72
CA PRO A 36 -40.84 -0.23 -26.16
C PRO A 36 -40.03 0.69 -27.09
N PRO A 37 -39.12 1.53 -26.55
CA PRO A 37 -38.21 2.31 -27.38
C PRO A 37 -37.51 1.37 -28.36
N ARG A 38 -37.44 1.76 -29.63
CA ARG A 38 -36.77 0.93 -30.64
C ARG A 38 -35.32 0.73 -30.19
N PRO A 39 -34.86 -0.52 -30.04
CA PRO A 39 -33.47 -0.79 -29.73
C PRO A 39 -32.59 -0.14 -30.80
N THR A 40 -31.48 0.44 -30.37
CA THR A 40 -30.46 0.98 -31.25
C THR A 40 -29.14 0.29 -30.96
N GLN A 41 -28.27 0.20 -31.98
CA GLN A 41 -27.00 -0.51 -31.88
C GLN A 41 -25.84 0.39 -31.43
N SER A 42 -26.04 1.71 -31.27
CA SER A 42 -24.94 2.66 -31.04
C SER A 42 -25.20 3.61 -29.86
N GLY A 43 -24.77 3.22 -28.66
CA GLY A 43 -24.80 4.07 -27.47
C GLY A 43 -23.73 5.16 -27.38
N GLU A 44 -23.29 5.74 -28.51
CA GLU A 44 -22.15 6.67 -28.51
C GLU A 44 -22.50 8.01 -27.82
N GLY A 45 -21.80 8.32 -26.73
CA GLY A 45 -21.92 9.56 -25.97
C GLY A 45 -23.19 9.70 -25.11
N ARG A 46 -24.05 8.69 -25.07
CA ARG A 46 -25.34 8.72 -24.34
C ARG A 46 -25.31 7.83 -23.10
N ASP A 47 -26.28 8.04 -22.21
CA ASP A 47 -26.58 7.08 -21.14
C ASP A 47 -27.46 5.97 -21.71
N CYS A 48 -27.17 4.73 -21.36
CA CYS A 48 -27.87 3.57 -21.92
C CYS A 48 -28.28 2.54 -20.85
N VAL A 49 -29.26 1.73 -21.20
CA VAL A 49 -29.64 0.51 -20.49
C VAL A 49 -29.26 -0.66 -21.38
N LEU A 50 -28.38 -1.52 -20.88
CA LEU A 50 -27.97 -2.75 -21.54
C LEU A 50 -28.78 -3.91 -21.00
N ALA A 51 -29.43 -4.63 -21.90
CA ALA A 51 -30.23 -5.81 -21.57
C ALA A 51 -29.73 -7.03 -22.35
N ARG A 52 -29.90 -8.21 -21.76
CA ARG A 52 -29.88 -9.48 -22.51
C ARG A 52 -31.29 -9.80 -22.98
N GLU A 53 -31.41 -10.65 -24.00
CA GLU A 53 -32.68 -11.29 -24.32
C GLU A 53 -32.98 -12.38 -23.28
N ASP A 54 -33.41 -11.95 -22.10
CA ASP A 54 -33.81 -12.81 -20.98
C ASP A 54 -35.14 -12.32 -20.36
N ASP A 55 -35.57 -12.99 -19.29
CA ASP A 55 -36.78 -12.64 -18.54
C ASP A 55 -36.73 -11.21 -17.96
N TYR A 56 -35.55 -10.57 -17.93
CA TYR A 56 -35.34 -9.24 -17.38
C TYR A 56 -35.44 -8.13 -18.44
N LEU A 57 -35.55 -8.46 -19.73
CA LEU A 57 -35.71 -7.49 -20.83
C LEU A 57 -36.89 -6.51 -20.66
N PRO A 58 -38.10 -6.93 -20.22
CA PRO A 58 -39.20 -5.98 -20.00
C PRO A 58 -38.89 -4.91 -18.96
N PHE A 59 -38.12 -5.28 -17.92
CA PHE A 59 -37.68 -4.37 -16.87
C PHE A 59 -36.65 -3.38 -17.40
N ALA A 60 -35.71 -3.84 -18.22
CA ALA A 60 -34.74 -2.98 -18.89
C ALA A 60 -35.42 -1.96 -19.79
N ALA A 61 -36.43 -2.38 -20.57
CA ALA A 61 -37.21 -1.48 -21.42
C ALA A 61 -37.99 -0.44 -20.61
N ALA A 62 -38.58 -0.84 -19.48
CA ALA A 62 -39.27 0.08 -18.57
C ALA A 62 -38.29 1.13 -18.00
N LEU A 63 -37.12 0.69 -17.51
CA LEU A 63 -36.08 1.58 -17.00
C LEU A 63 -35.60 2.56 -18.08
N ALA A 64 -35.32 2.08 -19.29
CA ALA A 64 -34.87 2.90 -20.41
C ALA A 64 -35.91 3.97 -20.76
N ARG A 65 -37.20 3.59 -20.84
CA ARG A 65 -38.30 4.51 -21.10
C ARG A 65 -38.43 5.58 -20.03
N TRP A 66 -38.35 5.21 -18.76
CA TRP A 66 -38.49 6.15 -17.65
C TRP A 66 -37.32 7.11 -17.50
N THR A 67 -36.10 6.61 -17.70
CA THR A 67 -34.89 7.43 -17.59
C THR A 67 -34.56 8.19 -18.88
N GLY A 68 -35.31 7.96 -19.96
CA GLY A 68 -35.03 8.51 -21.29
C GLY A 68 -33.73 7.98 -21.92
N ARG A 69 -33.21 6.86 -21.42
CA ARG A 69 -31.97 6.24 -21.87
C ARG A 69 -32.17 5.38 -23.10
N GLU A 70 -31.09 5.20 -23.83
CA GLU A 70 -31.05 4.31 -24.97
C GLU A 70 -31.10 2.85 -24.50
N LEU A 71 -32.08 2.07 -24.98
CA LEU A 71 -32.10 0.62 -24.75
C LEU A 71 -31.22 -0.06 -25.79
N VAL A 72 -30.17 -0.73 -25.33
CA VAL A 72 -29.26 -1.53 -26.16
C VAL A 72 -29.44 -2.99 -25.77
N ILE A 73 -29.93 -3.80 -26.70
CA ILE A 73 -30.08 -5.25 -26.53
C ILE A 73 -28.85 -5.91 -27.12
N SER A 74 -28.23 -6.82 -26.36
CA SER A 74 -27.05 -7.55 -26.81
C SER A 74 -27.23 -9.05 -26.59
N ASP A 75 -27.20 -9.81 -27.70
CA ASP A 75 -27.21 -11.28 -27.69
C ASP A 75 -25.88 -11.84 -27.14
N HIS A 76 -24.80 -11.04 -27.27
CA HIS A 76 -23.48 -11.36 -26.74
C HIS A 76 -23.35 -10.90 -25.30
N ASP A 77 -22.51 -11.62 -24.58
CA ASP A 77 -22.38 -11.75 -23.13
C ASP A 77 -21.87 -10.47 -22.41
N PHE A 78 -22.45 -9.29 -22.67
CA PHE A 78 -21.96 -7.97 -22.24
C PHE A 78 -20.51 -7.62 -22.62
N GLU A 79 -19.87 -8.39 -23.52
CA GLU A 79 -18.52 -8.08 -24.02
C GLU A 79 -18.45 -6.70 -24.70
N ALA A 80 -19.58 -6.24 -25.24
CA ALA A 80 -19.77 -4.91 -25.79
C ALA A 80 -19.41 -3.78 -24.80
N LEU A 81 -19.48 -4.01 -23.48
CA LEU A 81 -19.08 -3.02 -22.47
C LEU A 81 -17.65 -2.49 -22.68
N ALA A 82 -16.74 -3.36 -23.13
CA ALA A 82 -15.35 -2.98 -23.34
C ALA A 82 -15.17 -2.01 -24.53
N THR A 83 -16.11 -2.01 -25.46
CA THR A 83 -16.11 -1.18 -26.69
C THR A 83 -17.16 -0.07 -26.64
N LEU A 84 -18.07 -0.11 -25.67
CA LEU A 84 -19.16 0.83 -25.55
C LEU A 84 -18.64 2.23 -25.20
N ARG A 85 -19.00 3.20 -26.03
CA ARG A 85 -18.66 4.62 -25.86
C ARG A 85 -19.78 5.41 -25.17
N ALA A 86 -20.55 4.75 -24.32
CA ALA A 86 -21.61 5.38 -23.55
C ALA A 86 -21.02 6.19 -22.39
N ARG A 87 -21.68 7.29 -22.02
CA ARG A 87 -21.33 8.06 -20.82
C ARG A 87 -21.57 7.23 -19.57
N SER A 88 -22.70 6.55 -19.52
CA SER A 88 -23.05 5.60 -18.47
C SER A 88 -23.86 4.42 -19.03
N ALA A 89 -23.83 3.29 -18.32
CA ALA A 89 -24.58 2.09 -18.68
C ALA A 89 -25.12 1.38 -17.44
N VAL A 90 -26.42 1.09 -17.42
CA VAL A 90 -27.03 0.13 -16.47
C VAL A 90 -27.17 -1.22 -17.14
N LEU A 91 -26.57 -2.24 -16.55
CA LEU A 91 -26.77 -3.63 -16.94
C LEU A 91 -27.96 -4.21 -16.21
N VAL A 92 -29.00 -4.62 -16.93
CA VAL A 92 -30.19 -5.25 -16.37
C VAL A 92 -30.24 -6.69 -16.86
N ALA A 93 -30.06 -7.64 -15.94
CA ALA A 93 -30.13 -9.08 -16.22
C ALA A 93 -30.32 -9.87 -14.91
N THR A 94 -30.62 -11.15 -15.06
CA THR A 94 -30.69 -12.10 -13.94
C THR A 94 -29.35 -12.24 -13.22
N PRO A 95 -29.33 -12.64 -11.93
CA PRO A 95 -28.08 -12.76 -11.17
C PRO A 95 -27.02 -13.70 -11.79
N ASP A 96 -27.44 -14.75 -12.51
CA ASP A 96 -26.58 -15.73 -13.19
C ASP A 96 -25.85 -15.16 -14.42
N ALA A 97 -26.32 -14.02 -14.96
CA ALA A 97 -25.61 -13.29 -16.00
C ALA A 97 -24.33 -12.59 -15.50
N PHE A 98 -24.10 -12.57 -14.18
CA PHE A 98 -22.97 -11.87 -13.55
C PHE A 98 -22.07 -12.82 -12.74
N PRO A 99 -21.47 -13.86 -13.37
CA PRO A 99 -20.47 -14.67 -12.69
C PRO A 99 -19.25 -13.81 -12.32
N PHE A 100 -18.39 -14.34 -11.44
CA PHE A 100 -17.19 -13.64 -10.96
C PHE A 100 -16.32 -13.04 -12.09
N THR A 101 -16.13 -13.77 -13.18
CA THR A 101 -15.36 -13.30 -14.35
C THR A 101 -15.98 -12.07 -15.00
N ARG A 102 -17.32 -11.99 -15.04
CA ARG A 102 -18.05 -10.85 -15.58
C ARG A 102 -17.96 -9.63 -14.67
N LEU A 103 -18.08 -9.83 -13.35
CA LEU A 103 -17.86 -8.77 -12.37
C LEU A 103 -16.44 -8.19 -12.52
N ALA A 104 -15.42 -9.02 -12.70
CA ALA A 104 -14.05 -8.55 -12.95
C ALA A 104 -13.92 -7.68 -14.20
N GLN A 105 -14.61 -8.03 -15.29
CA GLN A 105 -14.63 -7.22 -16.51
C GLN A 105 -15.33 -5.88 -16.30
N ILE A 106 -16.48 -5.87 -15.63
CA ILE A 106 -17.25 -4.65 -15.32
C ILE A 106 -16.42 -3.69 -14.45
N ALA A 107 -15.77 -4.20 -13.39
CA ALA A 107 -14.87 -3.40 -12.56
C ALA A 107 -13.71 -2.83 -13.39
N SER A 108 -13.13 -3.65 -14.28
CA SER A 108 -12.03 -3.23 -15.15
C SER A 108 -12.44 -2.11 -16.12
N VAL A 109 -13.65 -2.18 -16.69
CA VAL A 109 -14.20 -1.11 -17.55
C VAL A 109 -14.41 0.17 -16.76
N SER A 110 -15.00 0.08 -15.56
CA SER A 110 -15.19 1.23 -14.66
C SER A 110 -13.88 1.90 -14.24
N GLY A 111 -12.79 1.13 -14.12
CA GLY A 111 -11.47 1.62 -13.74
C GLY A 111 -10.64 2.23 -14.86
N ARG A 112 -11.09 2.23 -16.13
CA ARG A 112 -10.28 2.76 -17.24
C ARG A 112 -10.06 4.28 -17.12
N MET A 113 -8.88 4.75 -17.51
CA MET A 113 -8.56 6.18 -17.47
C MET A 113 -9.20 7.00 -18.59
N ARG A 114 -9.55 6.38 -19.72
CA ARG A 114 -10.10 7.08 -20.91
C ARG A 114 -11.42 6.48 -21.31
N GLY A 115 -12.43 7.34 -21.46
CA GLY A 115 -13.77 6.94 -21.93
C GLY A 115 -14.41 5.86 -21.05
N ALA A 116 -14.12 5.86 -19.74
CA ALA A 116 -14.76 4.94 -18.83
C ALA A 116 -16.26 5.22 -18.83
N CYS A 117 -17.02 4.24 -19.28
CA CYS A 117 -18.45 4.21 -19.10
C CYS A 117 -18.72 4.02 -17.61
N ALA A 118 -19.47 4.94 -17.00
CA ALA A 118 -19.95 4.78 -15.64
C ALA A 118 -20.93 3.59 -15.61
N THR A 119 -20.52 2.44 -15.06
CA THR A 119 -21.34 1.22 -15.11
C THR A 119 -22.00 0.90 -13.76
N GLY A 120 -23.25 0.46 -13.82
CA GLY A 120 -23.99 -0.08 -12.68
C GLY A 120 -24.76 -1.34 -13.08
N ILE A 121 -25.03 -2.21 -12.12
CA ILE A 121 -25.81 -3.44 -12.32
C ILE A 121 -27.14 -3.30 -11.59
N LEU A 122 -28.24 -3.55 -12.30
CA LEU A 122 -29.57 -3.69 -11.71
C LEU A 122 -30.02 -5.15 -11.84
N THR A 123 -30.05 -5.83 -10.70
CA THR A 123 -30.48 -7.23 -10.60
C THR A 123 -31.18 -7.45 -9.27
N ALA A 124 -31.90 -8.56 -9.15
CA ALA A 124 -32.62 -8.97 -7.94
C ALA A 124 -32.90 -10.48 -8.01
N ARG A 125 -33.32 -11.09 -6.90
CA ARG A 125 -33.68 -12.53 -6.87
C ARG A 125 -34.96 -12.87 -7.63
N SER A 126 -35.82 -11.88 -7.83
CA SER A 126 -37.11 -12.05 -8.51
C SER A 126 -37.46 -10.82 -9.32
N GLY A 127 -38.32 -10.99 -10.32
CA GLY A 127 -38.88 -9.89 -11.09
C GLY A 127 -39.62 -8.87 -10.21
N GLU A 128 -40.33 -9.32 -9.17
CA GLU A 128 -41.04 -8.43 -8.22
C GLU A 128 -40.08 -7.51 -7.45
N ALA A 129 -38.96 -8.06 -6.97
CA ALA A 129 -37.94 -7.26 -6.30
C ALA A 129 -37.29 -6.26 -7.27
N LEU A 130 -37.06 -6.66 -8.53
CA LEU A 130 -36.55 -5.78 -9.57
C LEU A 130 -37.57 -4.67 -9.95
N SER A 131 -38.87 -4.98 -10.04
CA SER A 131 -39.94 -3.99 -10.25
C SER A 131 -39.87 -2.89 -9.21
N ARG A 132 -39.88 -3.26 -7.92
CA ARG A 132 -39.78 -2.32 -6.80
C ARG A 132 -38.51 -1.48 -6.86
N ARG A 133 -37.43 -2.05 -7.39
CA ARG A 133 -36.16 -1.34 -7.56
C ARG A 133 -36.27 -0.25 -8.62
N ILE A 134 -36.80 -0.59 -9.79
CA ILE A 134 -37.00 0.34 -10.90
C ILE A 134 -37.99 1.43 -10.52
N ALA A 135 -39.08 1.08 -9.83
CA ALA A 135 -40.00 2.02 -9.22
C ALA A 135 -39.27 3.03 -8.33
N ARG A 136 -38.43 2.58 -7.41
CA ARG A 136 -37.67 3.48 -6.53
C ARG A 136 -36.70 4.41 -7.26
N ILE A 137 -36.09 3.95 -8.35
CA ILE A 137 -35.26 4.81 -9.20
C ILE A 137 -36.11 5.90 -9.84
N ALA A 138 -37.30 5.57 -10.36
CA ALA A 138 -38.19 6.54 -10.98
C ALA A 138 -38.83 7.53 -9.99
N TRP A 139 -39.13 7.08 -8.76
CA TRP A 139 -39.78 7.86 -7.72
C TRP A 139 -38.83 8.33 -6.61
N SER A 140 -37.54 8.47 -6.89
CA SER A 140 -36.56 8.97 -5.91
C SER A 140 -36.81 10.44 -5.58
N ALA A 141 -37.86 10.72 -4.81
CA ALA A 141 -38.14 12.03 -4.26
C ALA A 141 -37.13 12.34 -3.15
N PRO A 142 -36.79 13.63 -2.92
CA PRO A 142 -36.00 14.01 -1.76
C PRO A 142 -36.74 13.60 -0.48
N GLY A 143 -36.21 12.61 0.23
CA GLY A 143 -36.75 12.15 1.50
C GLY A 143 -36.46 13.13 2.66
N PRO A 144 -36.92 12.80 3.88
CA PRO A 144 -36.58 13.55 5.09
C PRO A 144 -35.05 13.61 5.31
N ALA A 145 -34.60 14.50 6.19
CA ALA A 145 -33.18 14.62 6.53
C ALA A 145 -32.63 13.27 7.01
N ARG A 146 -31.62 12.76 6.30
CA ARG A 146 -30.97 11.49 6.60
C ARG A 146 -29.55 11.75 7.14
N ARG A 147 -29.01 10.82 7.93
CA ARG A 147 -27.67 10.91 8.53
C ARG A 147 -26.63 10.08 7.78
N ASN A 148 -25.36 10.49 7.82
CA ASN A 148 -24.23 9.66 7.36
C ASN A 148 -23.69 8.82 8.53
N VAL A 149 -23.41 7.54 8.28
CA VAL A 149 -22.89 6.60 9.28
C VAL A 149 -21.56 6.02 8.77
N HIS A 150 -20.48 6.23 9.52
CA HIS A 150 -19.15 5.70 9.22
C HIS A 150 -18.80 4.59 10.22
N ALA A 151 -18.76 3.34 9.78
CA ALA A 151 -18.45 2.21 10.65
C ALA A 151 -16.94 2.06 10.95
N LYS A 152 -16.06 2.85 10.31
CA LYS A 152 -14.60 2.87 10.54
C LYS A 152 -14.22 3.56 11.86
N THR A 153 -14.92 4.63 12.23
CA THR A 153 -14.65 5.48 13.40
C THR A 153 -15.13 4.88 14.73
N LEU A 154 -15.89 3.78 14.69
CA LEU A 154 -16.48 3.13 15.87
C LEU A 154 -15.50 2.16 16.57
N VAL A 155 -14.21 2.22 16.20
CA VAL A 155 -13.16 1.26 16.60
C VAL A 155 -12.50 1.59 17.94
N HIS A 156 -12.64 2.82 18.47
CA HIS A 156 -11.79 3.29 19.57
C HIS A 156 -12.49 3.91 20.80
N GLY A 157 -13.80 3.74 21.02
CA GLY A 157 -14.40 4.28 22.25
C GLY A 157 -15.75 3.70 22.64
N ALA A 158 -15.83 3.24 23.90
CA ALA A 158 -17.00 2.88 24.72
C ALA A 158 -17.99 1.82 24.17
N PRO A 159 -18.59 0.99 25.07
CA PRO A 159 -19.73 0.15 24.72
C PRO A 159 -20.94 1.06 24.42
N MET A 160 -21.06 1.49 23.16
CA MET A 160 -22.24 2.18 22.66
C MET A 160 -23.32 1.19 22.24
N ASP A 161 -24.58 1.60 22.36
CA ASP A 161 -25.71 0.86 21.81
C ASP A 161 -25.64 0.84 20.28
N ALA A 162 -25.12 -0.27 19.74
CA ALA A 162 -25.00 -0.52 18.32
C ALA A 162 -26.32 -0.28 17.56
N ARG A 163 -27.46 -0.55 18.21
CA ARG A 163 -28.78 -0.47 17.59
C ARG A 163 -29.16 0.96 17.23
N ALA A 164 -28.90 1.90 18.14
CA ALA A 164 -29.18 3.32 17.94
C ALA A 164 -28.43 3.94 16.72
N HIS A 165 -27.33 3.32 16.27
CA HIS A 165 -26.58 3.76 15.07
C HIS A 165 -27.19 3.31 13.74
N PHE A 166 -28.01 2.26 13.76
CA PHE A 166 -28.64 1.70 12.56
C PHE A 166 -30.16 1.90 12.52
N GLU A 167 -30.75 2.43 13.60
CA GLU A 167 -32.16 2.83 13.61
C GLU A 167 -32.40 4.15 12.87
N GLY A 168 -33.48 4.23 12.10
CA GLY A 168 -33.86 5.41 11.34
C GLY A 168 -33.10 5.62 10.02
N PRO A 169 -33.41 6.71 9.29
CA PRO A 169 -32.99 6.89 7.91
C PRO A 169 -31.52 7.31 7.80
N ILE A 170 -30.75 6.51 7.07
CA ILE A 170 -29.34 6.71 6.73
C ILE A 170 -29.24 7.17 5.27
N GLU A 171 -28.49 8.22 5.02
CA GLU A 171 -28.17 8.65 3.64
C GLU A 171 -27.09 7.71 3.10
N THR A 172 -25.94 7.68 3.79
CA THR A 172 -24.80 6.84 3.41
C THR A 172 -24.30 6.04 4.60
N LEU A 173 -24.19 4.71 4.43
CA LEU A 173 -23.42 3.84 5.32
C LEU A 173 -22.09 3.52 4.66
N VAL A 174 -20.98 3.91 5.29
CA VAL A 174 -19.63 3.61 4.82
C VAL A 174 -18.95 2.62 5.76
N ALA A 175 -18.53 1.49 5.23
CA ALA A 175 -17.93 0.40 6.01
C ALA A 175 -16.55 -0.01 5.46
N VAL A 176 -15.60 -0.21 6.38
CA VAL A 176 -14.28 -0.79 6.12
C VAL A 176 -14.17 -2.03 7.00
N THR A 177 -14.30 -3.21 6.43
CA THR A 177 -14.40 -4.44 7.23
C THR A 177 -14.04 -5.69 6.45
N HIS A 178 -13.81 -6.79 7.17
CA HIS A 178 -13.84 -8.12 6.58
C HIS A 178 -15.27 -8.46 6.13
N GLY A 179 -15.43 -8.86 4.87
CA GLY A 179 -16.67 -9.38 4.29
C GLY A 179 -16.53 -10.86 3.94
N SER A 180 -17.64 -11.54 3.69
CA SER A 180 -17.63 -12.93 3.22
C SER A 180 -18.74 -13.26 2.23
N SER A 181 -19.20 -12.27 1.46
CA SER A 181 -20.36 -12.28 0.55
C SER A 181 -21.73 -12.50 1.17
N ILE A 182 -21.81 -13.10 2.37
CA ILE A 182 -23.07 -13.29 3.11
C ILE A 182 -23.20 -12.37 4.32
N ASP A 183 -22.10 -11.78 4.76
CA ASP A 183 -22.07 -10.90 5.92
C ASP A 183 -20.91 -9.89 5.89
N MET A 184 -21.06 -8.81 6.67
CA MET A 184 -20.03 -7.82 6.96
C MET A 184 -19.99 -7.49 8.44
N ASP A 185 -18.79 -7.43 9.01
CA ASP A 185 -18.59 -7.20 10.43
C ASP A 185 -18.37 -5.72 10.74
N LEU A 186 -19.40 -5.04 11.22
CA LEU A 186 -19.30 -3.62 11.56
C LEU A 186 -18.71 -3.38 12.97
N ARG A 187 -18.13 -4.41 13.60
CA ARG A 187 -17.75 -4.53 15.02
C ARG A 187 -18.92 -4.39 16.00
N LEU A 188 -19.68 -3.31 15.90
CA LEU A 188 -20.92 -3.07 16.64
C LEU A 188 -22.05 -4.04 16.27
N GLY A 189 -22.02 -4.59 15.07
CA GLY A 189 -23.01 -5.53 14.58
C GLY A 189 -22.54 -6.27 13.34
N VAL A 190 -23.43 -7.06 12.75
CA VAL A 190 -23.18 -7.82 11.53
C VAL A 190 -24.27 -7.49 10.52
N LEU A 191 -23.91 -6.90 9.38
CA LEU A 191 -24.82 -6.83 8.25
C LEU A 191 -25.00 -8.24 7.71
N CYS A 192 -26.24 -8.69 7.60
CA CYS A 192 -26.61 -10.05 7.25
C CYS A 192 -27.31 -10.07 5.89
N GLY A 193 -26.82 -10.94 5.00
CA GLY A 193 -27.37 -11.18 3.68
C GLY A 193 -28.46 -12.24 3.62
N ARG A 194 -28.88 -12.82 4.74
CA ARG A 194 -29.96 -13.82 4.76
C ARG A 194 -31.30 -13.18 4.41
N SER A 195 -31.95 -13.67 3.36
CA SER A 195 -33.34 -13.34 3.04
C SER A 195 -34.29 -13.86 4.12
N THR A 196 -35.35 -13.09 4.40
CA THR A 196 -36.45 -13.51 5.28
C THR A 196 -37.28 -14.66 4.71
N SER A 197 -37.26 -14.86 3.39
CA SER A 197 -37.97 -15.95 2.71
C SER A 197 -37.15 -17.24 2.59
N ALA A 198 -35.86 -17.21 2.97
CA ALA A 198 -34.99 -18.36 2.84
C ALA A 198 -35.34 -19.45 3.87
N GLY A 199 -35.77 -20.61 3.38
CA GLY A 199 -35.78 -21.84 4.18
C GLY A 199 -34.37 -22.16 4.70
N ALA A 200 -34.27 -22.99 5.73
CA ALA A 200 -32.97 -23.48 6.20
C ALA A 200 -32.33 -24.32 5.08
N ALA A 201 -31.40 -23.75 4.31
CA ALA A 201 -30.53 -24.53 3.44
C ALA A 201 -29.50 -25.30 4.27
N GLU A 202 -29.25 -26.55 3.88
CA GLU A 202 -28.30 -27.44 4.55
C GLU A 202 -26.85 -26.94 4.39
N GLY A 203 -26.05 -27.04 5.47
CA GLY A 203 -24.59 -27.02 5.37
C GLY A 203 -23.82 -25.86 6.01
N TYR A 204 -24.47 -24.77 6.46
CA TYR A 204 -23.76 -23.66 7.11
C TYR A 204 -24.46 -23.11 8.37
N PRO A 205 -23.72 -22.75 9.44
CA PRO A 205 -24.31 -22.26 10.70
C PRO A 205 -25.21 -21.03 10.55
N CYS A 206 -24.93 -20.15 9.58
CA CYS A 206 -25.75 -18.98 9.25
C CYS A 206 -27.13 -19.34 8.66
N VAL A 207 -27.29 -20.55 8.14
CA VAL A 207 -28.49 -21.02 7.44
C VAL A 207 -29.25 -22.09 8.25
N MET A 208 -28.55 -22.82 9.13
CA MET A 208 -29.05 -23.91 9.97
C MET A 208 -29.76 -23.44 11.27
N GLU A 209 -30.63 -22.45 11.16
CA GLU A 209 -31.69 -22.14 12.15
C GLU A 209 -31.36 -21.34 13.43
N LYS A 210 -30.15 -21.32 14.03
CA LYS A 210 -29.86 -20.39 15.17
C LYS A 210 -28.40 -19.96 15.26
N GLY A 211 -28.06 -18.87 14.58
CA GLY A 211 -26.81 -18.15 14.83
C GLY A 211 -26.23 -17.52 13.57
N CYS A 212 -25.30 -16.60 13.77
CA CYS A 212 -24.45 -16.10 12.70
C CYS A 212 -23.05 -16.65 12.96
N LYS A 213 -22.30 -17.05 11.91
CA LYS A 213 -20.91 -17.49 12.09
C LYS A 213 -20.02 -16.44 12.77
N ARG A 214 -20.38 -15.16 12.65
CA ARG A 214 -19.72 -14.02 13.30
C ARG A 214 -20.28 -13.66 14.67
N SER A 215 -21.40 -14.28 15.06
CA SER A 215 -22.07 -14.14 16.35
C SER A 215 -22.53 -15.53 16.82
N PRO A 216 -21.60 -16.49 17.03
CA PRO A 216 -21.96 -17.87 17.38
C PRO A 216 -22.67 -17.95 18.73
N LYS A 217 -22.45 -16.96 19.61
CA LYS A 217 -23.10 -16.83 20.92
C LYS A 217 -24.36 -15.96 20.88
N GLY A 218 -24.71 -15.36 19.73
CA GLY A 218 -25.82 -14.41 19.63
C GLY A 218 -25.58 -13.09 20.36
N ASP A 219 -24.34 -12.76 20.68
CA ASP A 219 -23.92 -11.58 21.46
C ASP A 219 -23.75 -10.31 20.62
N ARG A 220 -23.92 -10.42 19.30
CA ARG A 220 -23.82 -9.29 18.36
C ARG A 220 -25.15 -9.01 17.68
N LEU A 221 -25.43 -7.72 17.48
CA LEU A 221 -26.59 -7.25 16.72
C LEU A 221 -26.50 -7.74 15.27
N LEU A 222 -27.50 -8.50 14.83
CA LEU A 222 -27.66 -8.91 13.44
C LEU A 222 -28.59 -7.93 12.74
N ILE A 223 -28.13 -7.36 11.64
CA ILE A 223 -28.84 -6.33 10.87
C ILE A 223 -29.10 -6.90 9.48
N PRO A 224 -30.32 -7.39 9.18
CA PRO A 224 -30.67 -7.80 7.82
C PRO A 224 -30.50 -6.61 6.88
N ILE A 225 -29.59 -6.70 5.91
CA ILE A 225 -29.27 -5.56 5.04
C ILE A 225 -30.49 -5.08 4.24
N GLN A 226 -31.42 -5.98 3.96
CA GLN A 226 -32.67 -5.67 3.27
C GLN A 226 -33.61 -4.77 4.09
N GLN A 227 -33.45 -4.76 5.42
CA GLN A 227 -34.22 -3.93 6.36
C GLN A 227 -33.48 -2.66 6.77
N LEU A 228 -32.23 -2.48 6.32
CA LEU A 228 -31.47 -1.28 6.60
C LEU A 228 -32.07 -0.11 5.83
N ASP A 229 -32.64 0.88 6.52
CA ASP A 229 -33.09 2.13 5.91
C ASP A 229 -31.90 3.03 5.57
N ALA A 230 -31.04 2.56 4.68
CA ALA A 230 -29.98 3.35 4.07
C ALA A 230 -30.32 3.64 2.61
N ARG A 231 -29.83 4.77 2.09
CA ARG A 231 -29.93 5.06 0.66
C ARG A 231 -28.77 4.44 -0.09
N VAL A 232 -27.54 4.63 0.40
CA VAL A 232 -26.34 4.05 -0.18
C VAL A 232 -25.55 3.30 0.87
N VAL A 233 -25.05 2.13 0.52
CA VAL A 233 -24.00 1.45 1.29
C VAL A 233 -22.74 1.41 0.44
N PHE A 234 -21.66 1.98 0.96
CA PHE A 234 -20.33 1.88 0.39
C PHE A 234 -19.48 0.99 1.31
N ALA A 235 -19.05 -0.17 0.83
CA ALA A 235 -18.32 -1.14 1.64
C ALA A 235 -16.98 -1.55 1.01
N GLU A 236 -15.89 -1.08 1.61
CA GLU A 236 -14.56 -1.64 1.38
C GLU A 236 -14.40 -2.93 2.21
N SER A 237 -14.64 -4.06 1.55
CA SER A 237 -14.64 -5.35 2.22
C SER A 237 -14.34 -6.49 1.26
N CYS A 238 -13.66 -7.52 1.74
CA CYS A 238 -13.35 -8.70 0.95
C CYS A 238 -14.63 -9.42 0.52
N ASN A 239 -14.80 -9.67 -0.79
CA ASN A 239 -15.98 -10.35 -1.34
C ASN A 239 -17.30 -9.73 -0.87
N GLY A 240 -17.41 -8.40 -0.86
CA GLY A 240 -18.67 -7.72 -0.54
C GLY A 240 -19.78 -7.98 -1.55
N ILE A 241 -19.44 -8.28 -2.82
CA ILE A 241 -20.39 -8.66 -3.86
C ILE A 241 -20.10 -10.07 -4.37
N ALA A 242 -21.09 -10.96 -4.22
CA ALA A 242 -21.23 -12.18 -5.01
C ALA A 242 -22.71 -12.33 -5.35
N LEU A 243 -23.02 -12.45 -6.64
CA LEU A 243 -24.41 -12.55 -7.12
C LEU A 243 -24.83 -14.00 -7.31
N THR A 244 -24.01 -14.79 -8.01
CA THR A 244 -24.23 -16.22 -8.25
C THR A 244 -22.91 -16.98 -8.27
N GLY A 245 -22.97 -18.30 -8.08
CA GLY A 245 -21.79 -19.18 -8.11
C GLY A 245 -20.76 -18.87 -7.02
N GLY A 246 -21.20 -18.20 -5.95
CA GLY A 246 -20.36 -17.91 -4.79
C GLY A 246 -20.13 -19.14 -3.92
N LEU A 247 -19.36 -18.96 -2.85
CA LEU A 247 -19.15 -19.99 -1.81
C LEU A 247 -20.43 -20.33 -1.03
N TYR A 248 -21.45 -19.49 -1.13
CA TYR A 248 -22.69 -19.60 -0.38
C TYR A 248 -23.88 -19.49 -1.32
N ALA A 249 -25.02 -20.02 -0.88
CA ALA A 249 -26.28 -19.95 -1.61
C ALA A 249 -26.76 -18.50 -1.79
N ASP A 250 -27.47 -18.24 -2.88
CA ASP A 250 -27.90 -16.90 -3.28
C ASP A 250 -28.88 -16.29 -2.27
N GLU A 251 -29.62 -17.10 -1.52
CA GLU A 251 -30.51 -16.70 -0.42
C GLU A 251 -29.77 -16.06 0.77
N ALA A 252 -28.47 -16.33 0.89
CA ALA A 252 -27.60 -15.73 1.90
C ALA A 252 -26.76 -14.58 1.33
N SER A 253 -26.79 -14.32 0.02
CA SER A 253 -26.01 -13.24 -0.60
C SER A 253 -26.39 -11.87 -0.03
N LEU A 254 -25.40 -11.19 0.54
CA LEU A 254 -25.51 -9.84 1.07
C LEU A 254 -25.84 -8.83 -0.03
N ALA A 255 -25.24 -9.00 -1.21
CA ALA A 255 -25.47 -8.16 -2.37
C ALA A 255 -26.90 -8.30 -2.92
N LEU A 256 -27.42 -9.52 -3.04
CA LEU A 256 -28.79 -9.73 -3.50
C LEU A 256 -29.81 -9.24 -2.48
N SER A 257 -29.58 -9.50 -1.19
CA SER A 257 -30.45 -8.98 -0.12
C SER A 257 -30.43 -7.45 -0.04
N ALA A 258 -29.28 -6.83 -0.33
CA ALA A 258 -29.18 -5.38 -0.47
C ALA A 258 -30.09 -4.86 -1.59
N MET A 259 -30.15 -5.56 -2.73
CA MET A 259 -30.99 -5.17 -3.87
C MET A 259 -32.48 -5.47 -3.68
N ASP A 260 -32.82 -6.53 -2.96
CA ASP A 260 -34.21 -6.86 -2.62
C ASP A 260 -34.80 -5.89 -1.58
N GLY A 261 -33.95 -5.27 -0.75
CA GLY A 261 -34.31 -4.30 0.29
C GLY A 261 -34.52 -2.87 -0.21
N THR A 262 -34.43 -1.88 0.70
CA THR A 262 -34.75 -0.45 0.43
C THR A 262 -33.61 0.39 -0.15
N LEU A 263 -32.37 -0.12 -0.19
CA LEU A 263 -31.19 0.59 -0.68
C LEU A 263 -31.38 1.12 -2.11
N MET A 264 -30.87 2.33 -2.42
CA MET A 264 -30.73 2.90 -3.77
C MET A 264 -29.44 2.50 -4.47
N ALA A 265 -28.37 2.24 -3.73
CA ALA A 265 -27.14 1.68 -4.28
C ALA A 265 -26.34 0.88 -3.25
N TYR A 266 -25.64 -0.12 -3.76
CA TYR A 266 -24.67 -0.91 -3.01
C TYR A 266 -23.35 -0.93 -3.78
N ILE A 267 -22.34 -0.21 -3.26
CA ILE A 267 -21.02 -0.13 -3.85
C ILE A 267 -20.07 -0.92 -2.95
N ALA A 268 -19.54 -2.03 -3.45
CA ALA A 268 -18.62 -2.84 -2.66
C ALA A 268 -17.65 -3.61 -3.55
N THR A 269 -16.67 -4.27 -2.94
CA THR A 269 -15.68 -5.01 -3.71
C THR A 269 -16.17 -6.43 -4.01
N PHE A 270 -15.94 -6.97 -5.21
CA PHE A 270 -16.36 -8.33 -5.56
C PHE A 270 -15.33 -9.43 -5.24
N LYS A 271 -14.11 -9.04 -4.85
CA LYS A 271 -12.97 -9.96 -4.63
C LYS A 271 -12.24 -9.69 -3.31
N LEU A 272 -11.19 -10.46 -3.04
CA LEU A 272 -10.23 -10.10 -2.00
C LEU A 272 -9.48 -8.82 -2.41
N VAL A 273 -9.48 -7.83 -1.53
CA VAL A 273 -8.82 -6.55 -1.72
C VAL A 273 -7.73 -6.39 -0.68
N ARG A 274 -6.55 -5.95 -1.12
CA ARG A 274 -5.48 -5.55 -0.22
C ARG A 274 -5.93 -4.32 0.58
N SER A 275 -5.64 -4.29 1.88
CA SER A 275 -6.11 -3.22 2.77
C SER A 275 -5.70 -1.84 2.27
N SER A 276 -6.66 -0.92 2.11
CA SER A 276 -6.37 0.51 1.88
C SER A 276 -6.29 1.32 3.17
N GLN A 277 -6.39 0.65 4.32
CA GLN A 277 -6.57 1.29 5.64
C GLN A 277 -7.80 2.23 5.66
N GLY A 278 -8.80 1.93 4.83
CA GLY A 278 -10.04 2.70 4.71
C GLY A 278 -9.93 3.98 3.88
N LEU A 279 -8.80 4.21 3.21
CA LEU A 279 -8.62 5.36 2.33
C LEU A 279 -9.67 5.37 1.20
N LEU A 280 -9.90 4.21 0.57
CA LEU A 280 -10.85 4.10 -0.54
C LEU A 280 -12.29 4.33 -0.07
N ALA A 281 -12.65 3.86 1.12
CA ALA A 281 -13.94 4.14 1.74
C ALA A 281 -14.12 5.62 2.07
N CYS A 282 -13.09 6.28 2.59
CA CYS A 282 -13.13 7.73 2.84
C CYS A 282 -13.28 8.52 1.54
N LEU A 283 -12.54 8.14 0.49
CA LEU A 283 -12.65 8.77 -0.84
C LEU A 283 -14.06 8.58 -1.42
N GLY A 284 -14.58 7.35 -1.40
CA GLY A 284 -15.92 7.04 -1.88
C GLY A 284 -17.01 7.82 -1.13
N SER A 285 -16.90 7.87 0.20
CA SER A 285 -17.77 8.70 1.05
C SER A 285 -17.76 10.17 0.65
N ALA A 286 -16.57 10.73 0.51
CA ALA A 286 -16.40 12.16 0.28
C ALA A 286 -16.91 12.56 -1.11
N LEU A 287 -16.76 11.69 -2.12
CA LEU A 287 -17.32 11.88 -3.45
C LEU A 287 -18.85 11.79 -3.47
N LEU A 288 -19.44 10.86 -2.71
CA LEU A 288 -20.89 10.75 -2.55
C LEU A 288 -21.45 12.02 -1.90
N GLU A 289 -20.82 12.45 -0.81
CA GLU A 289 -21.12 13.69 -0.09
C GLU A 289 -20.94 14.95 -0.95
N ALA A 290 -20.05 14.92 -1.94
CA ALA A 290 -19.89 15.96 -2.95
C ALA A 290 -20.98 15.98 -4.03
N GLY A 291 -21.88 14.99 -4.04
CA GLY A 291 -22.96 14.89 -5.03
C GLY A 291 -22.50 14.34 -6.38
N HIS A 292 -21.36 13.64 -6.43
CA HIS A 292 -21.03 12.83 -7.61
C HIS A 292 -22.04 11.70 -7.77
N ASP A 293 -22.31 11.34 -9.02
CA ASP A 293 -23.10 10.16 -9.33
C ASP A 293 -22.36 8.87 -8.95
N PHE A 294 -23.13 7.84 -8.62
CA PHE A 294 -22.59 6.60 -8.07
C PHE A 294 -21.61 5.90 -9.02
N GLY A 295 -21.82 6.03 -10.33
CA GLY A 295 -20.91 5.50 -11.33
C GLY A 295 -19.58 6.24 -11.36
N THR A 296 -19.58 7.57 -11.27
CA THR A 296 -18.37 8.39 -11.14
C THR A 296 -17.61 8.04 -9.85
N VAL A 297 -18.30 7.92 -8.72
CA VAL A 297 -17.71 7.49 -7.44
C VAL A 297 -17.00 6.15 -7.61
N THR A 298 -17.69 5.16 -8.19
CA THR A 298 -17.16 3.80 -8.38
C THR A 298 -15.96 3.80 -9.33
N SER A 299 -16.00 4.57 -10.42
CA SER A 299 -14.89 4.72 -11.35
C SER A 299 -13.65 5.35 -10.70
N ILE A 300 -13.85 6.43 -9.95
CA ILE A 300 -12.76 7.12 -9.25
C ILE A 300 -12.13 6.20 -8.21
N VAL A 301 -12.94 5.52 -7.39
CA VAL A 301 -12.44 4.60 -6.37
C VAL A 301 -11.66 3.43 -6.99
N ASN A 302 -12.11 2.90 -8.13
CA ASN A 302 -11.37 1.84 -8.84
C ASN A 302 -10.03 2.33 -9.41
N ARG A 303 -9.99 3.54 -9.97
CA ARG A 303 -8.75 4.18 -10.44
C ARG A 303 -7.78 4.44 -9.29
N ALA A 304 -8.32 4.96 -8.20
CA ALA A 304 -7.64 5.07 -6.93
C ALA A 304 -7.06 3.70 -6.53
N GLN A 305 -7.87 2.64 -6.42
CA GLN A 305 -7.42 1.30 -6.03
C GLN A 305 -6.21 0.82 -6.87
N GLN A 306 -6.28 0.97 -8.19
CA GLN A 306 -5.17 0.63 -9.09
C GLN A 306 -3.91 1.45 -8.80
N ALA A 307 -4.07 2.76 -8.63
CA ALA A 307 -2.97 3.65 -8.31
C ALA A 307 -2.33 3.28 -6.96
N PHE A 308 -3.13 3.34 -5.89
CA PHE A 308 -2.73 3.16 -4.50
C PHE A 308 -2.25 1.78 -4.12
N ILE A 309 -3.11 0.81 -4.37
CA ILE A 309 -3.00 -0.53 -3.78
C ILE A 309 -2.23 -1.46 -4.73
N LYS A 310 -1.99 -1.00 -5.97
CA LYS A 310 -1.46 -1.79 -7.07
C LYS A 310 -2.27 -3.07 -7.24
N ASP A 311 -3.58 -2.93 -7.11
CA ASP A 311 -4.56 -4.00 -7.21
C ASP A 311 -5.48 -3.76 -8.40
N VAL A 312 -6.03 -4.82 -8.99
CA VAL A 312 -7.00 -4.67 -10.08
C VAL A 312 -8.31 -4.07 -9.54
N PRO A 313 -9.04 -3.30 -10.35
CA PRO A 313 -10.33 -2.73 -9.96
C PRO A 313 -11.25 -3.79 -9.38
N SER A 314 -11.92 -3.44 -8.30
CA SER A 314 -12.73 -4.39 -7.55
C SER A 314 -14.08 -3.87 -7.13
N PHE A 315 -14.30 -2.55 -7.13
CA PHE A 315 -15.57 -1.97 -6.75
C PHE A 315 -16.58 -2.12 -7.87
N ILE A 316 -17.74 -2.65 -7.51
CA ILE A 316 -18.91 -2.79 -8.38
C ILE A 316 -20.05 -1.98 -7.77
N LEU A 317 -20.80 -1.30 -8.62
CA LEU A 317 -22.04 -0.64 -8.28
C LEU A 317 -23.22 -1.57 -8.59
N LEU A 318 -23.99 -1.93 -7.57
CA LEU A 318 -25.33 -2.48 -7.73
C LEU A 318 -26.35 -1.36 -7.52
N GLY A 319 -26.92 -0.88 -8.62
CA GLY A 319 -27.75 0.32 -8.70
C GLY A 319 -27.55 1.06 -10.02
N ASP A 320 -28.17 2.23 -10.11
CA ASP A 320 -28.08 3.08 -11.29
C ASP A 320 -26.86 4.02 -11.19
N PRO A 321 -25.96 4.08 -12.20
CA PRO A 321 -24.75 4.88 -12.16
C PRO A 321 -24.98 6.39 -12.26
N CYS A 322 -26.16 6.86 -12.71
CA CYS A 322 -26.46 8.30 -12.78
C CYS A 322 -27.10 8.84 -11.50
N GLU A 323 -27.52 7.96 -10.59
CA GLU A 323 -28.12 8.37 -9.33
C GLU A 323 -27.13 9.11 -8.44
N ARG A 324 -27.67 10.02 -7.63
CA ARG A 324 -26.91 10.93 -6.75
C ARG A 324 -27.59 11.01 -5.40
N LEU A 325 -26.83 11.42 -4.38
CA LEU A 325 -27.43 11.85 -3.12
C LEU A 325 -28.21 13.16 -3.33
N SER A 326 -29.36 13.31 -2.67
CA SER A 326 -30.27 14.46 -2.91
C SER A 326 -29.72 15.80 -2.41
N ARG A 327 -28.72 15.77 -1.53
CA ARG A 327 -28.13 16.96 -0.90
C ARG A 327 -26.62 16.73 -0.78
N PRO A 328 -25.79 17.30 -1.68
CA PRO A 328 -24.37 17.35 -1.42
C PRO A 328 -24.14 18.11 -0.10
N GLN A 329 -23.50 17.46 0.86
CA GLN A 329 -23.16 18.04 2.16
C GLN A 329 -21.68 17.80 2.39
N GLY A 330 -20.91 18.87 2.57
CA GLY A 330 -19.53 18.73 3.04
C GLY A 330 -18.48 18.45 1.94
N ALA A 331 -18.73 18.84 0.69
CA ALA A 331 -17.64 19.00 -0.28
C ALA A 331 -17.69 20.35 -1.01
N ALA A 332 -16.53 20.84 -1.42
CA ALA A 332 -16.38 21.98 -2.31
C ALA A 332 -15.52 21.60 -3.52
N ARG A 333 -15.79 22.28 -4.63
CA ARG A 333 -15.00 22.22 -5.83
C ARG A 333 -14.41 23.60 -6.09
N LEU A 334 -13.08 23.69 -6.00
CA LEU A 334 -12.33 24.90 -6.31
C LEU A 334 -11.56 24.68 -7.60
N ARG A 335 -11.54 25.70 -8.45
CA ARG A 335 -10.67 25.73 -9.63
C ARG A 335 -9.44 26.53 -9.26
N ALA A 336 -8.25 25.93 -9.34
CA ALA A 336 -7.04 26.68 -9.08
C ALA A 336 -6.76 27.62 -10.25
N GLU A 337 -6.79 28.92 -9.99
CA GLU A 337 -6.33 29.94 -10.93
C GLU A 337 -4.82 30.12 -10.74
N GLY A 338 -4.01 29.57 -11.64
CA GLY A 338 -2.55 29.68 -11.55
C GLY A 338 -1.92 29.88 -12.92
N GLN A 339 -0.96 30.81 -13.01
CA GLN A 339 -0.21 31.11 -14.25
C GLN A 339 1.02 30.20 -14.49
N GLY A 340 1.19 29.11 -13.70
CA GLY A 340 2.32 28.19 -13.85
C GLY A 340 1.95 26.92 -14.61
N THR A 341 2.39 26.79 -15.86
CA THR A 341 2.20 25.59 -16.69
C THR A 341 3.40 24.63 -16.64
N GLY A 342 4.28 24.73 -15.64
CA GLY A 342 5.48 23.89 -15.51
C GLY A 342 5.58 23.20 -14.15
N LEU A 343 6.26 22.05 -14.10
CA LEU A 343 6.73 21.46 -12.85
C LEU A 343 8.10 22.09 -12.49
N PRO A 344 8.35 22.48 -11.23
CA PRO A 344 7.46 22.30 -10.07
C PRO A 344 6.27 23.27 -10.08
N LEU A 345 5.08 22.74 -9.75
CA LEU A 345 3.85 23.51 -9.61
C LEU A 345 3.68 23.88 -8.13
N SER A 346 3.60 25.17 -7.79
CA SER A 346 3.24 25.63 -6.45
C SER A 346 2.00 26.51 -6.55
N LEU A 347 0.87 26.04 -6.03
CA LEU A 347 -0.40 26.76 -6.00
C LEU A 347 -0.74 27.09 -4.54
N ASP A 348 -1.12 28.33 -4.27
CA ASP A 348 -1.71 28.73 -2.99
C ASP A 348 -3.19 29.04 -3.25
N ILE A 349 -4.08 28.26 -2.64
CA ILE A 349 -5.50 28.24 -2.92
C ILE A 349 -6.24 28.69 -1.68
N ASP A 350 -6.91 29.84 -1.80
CA ASP A 350 -7.87 30.31 -0.81
C ASP A 350 -9.14 29.45 -0.90
N CYS A 351 -9.47 28.78 0.19
CA CYS A 351 -10.62 27.90 0.29
C CYS A 351 -11.83 28.58 0.93
N GLY A 352 -11.73 29.88 1.27
CA GLY A 352 -12.83 30.67 1.82
C GLY A 352 -13.35 30.17 3.16
N GLY A 353 -12.55 29.40 3.91
CA GLY A 353 -12.99 28.76 5.15
C GLY A 353 -13.99 27.62 4.92
N PHE A 354 -13.95 26.95 3.76
CA PHE A 354 -14.82 25.83 3.43
C PHE A 354 -14.79 24.75 4.52
N HIS A 355 -15.96 24.34 5.02
CA HIS A 355 -16.09 23.31 6.03
C HIS A 355 -16.64 22.00 5.45
N GLY A 356 -15.81 20.97 5.32
CA GLY A 356 -16.24 19.69 4.75
C GLY A 356 -15.19 18.58 4.83
N ARG A 357 -15.47 17.46 4.18
CA ARG A 357 -14.65 16.23 4.20
C ARG A 357 -13.89 16.00 2.90
N ALA A 358 -14.38 16.57 1.80
CA ALA A 358 -13.72 16.56 0.52
C ALA A 358 -13.52 17.98 0.01
N LEU A 359 -12.36 18.25 -0.56
CA LEU A 359 -12.12 19.43 -1.37
C LEU A 359 -11.50 18.99 -2.69
N GLU A 360 -12.24 19.17 -3.79
CA GLU A 360 -11.70 18.98 -5.14
C GLU A 360 -11.03 20.27 -5.60
N ILE A 361 -9.77 20.16 -6.00
CA ILE A 361 -8.99 21.23 -6.61
C ILE A 361 -8.69 20.82 -8.05
N VAL A 362 -9.32 21.51 -9.01
CA VAL A 362 -8.99 21.30 -10.42
C VAL A 362 -7.69 22.04 -10.74
N LEU A 363 -6.64 21.27 -11.01
CA LEU A 363 -5.31 21.77 -11.35
C LEU A 363 -5.23 22.12 -12.85
N PRO A 364 -4.57 23.25 -13.21
CA PRO A 364 -4.39 23.67 -14.60
C PRO A 364 -3.23 22.91 -15.29
N LEU A 365 -3.22 21.58 -15.19
CA LEU A 365 -2.19 20.73 -15.78
C LEU A 365 -2.69 20.17 -17.11
N SER A 366 -1.90 20.32 -18.17
CA SER A 366 -2.20 19.70 -19.46
C SER A 366 -2.13 18.17 -19.38
N ARG A 367 -2.78 17.49 -20.33
CA ARG A 367 -2.76 16.03 -20.43
C ARG A 367 -1.35 15.42 -20.45
N GLU A 368 -0.42 16.07 -21.16
CA GLU A 368 0.96 15.61 -21.23
C GLU A 368 1.64 15.73 -19.86
N GLN A 369 1.37 16.81 -19.13
CA GLN A 369 1.89 17.00 -17.78
C GLN A 369 1.32 15.95 -16.82
N VAL A 370 0.02 15.66 -16.90
CA VAL A 370 -0.60 14.59 -16.12
C VAL A 370 0.03 13.23 -16.41
N SER A 371 0.32 12.91 -17.67
CA SER A 371 1.01 11.66 -18.01
C SER A 371 2.45 11.59 -17.51
N ARG A 372 3.13 12.74 -17.37
CA ARG A 372 4.46 12.81 -16.74
C ARG A 372 4.36 12.66 -15.22
N LEU A 373 3.19 12.95 -14.63
CA LEU A 373 2.99 12.78 -13.18
C LEU A 373 3.05 11.32 -12.73
N ASP A 374 2.82 10.35 -13.63
CA ASP A 374 3.01 8.91 -13.36
C ASP A 374 4.46 8.59 -12.89
N SER A 375 5.41 9.50 -13.16
CA SER A 375 6.82 9.42 -12.77
C SER A 375 7.25 10.43 -11.68
N THR A 376 6.33 11.22 -11.13
CA THR A 376 6.64 12.28 -10.14
C THR A 376 5.79 12.16 -8.88
N THR A 377 6.34 12.50 -7.72
CA THR A 377 5.63 12.63 -6.45
C THR A 377 5.17 14.08 -6.35
N PHE A 378 3.94 14.29 -5.93
CA PHE A 378 3.50 15.63 -5.54
C PHE A 378 3.32 15.68 -4.03
N ARG A 379 3.56 16.87 -3.48
CA ARG A 379 3.37 17.18 -2.09
C ARG A 379 2.20 18.15 -1.94
N VAL A 380 1.40 17.96 -0.90
CA VAL A 380 0.34 18.90 -0.53
C VAL A 380 0.65 19.41 0.86
N GLU A 381 0.79 20.73 0.98
CA GLU A 381 1.00 21.43 2.24
C GLU A 381 -0.29 22.17 2.62
N LEU A 382 -0.96 21.74 3.68
CA LEU A 382 -2.14 22.44 4.19
C LEU A 382 -1.72 23.60 5.12
N THR A 383 -2.41 24.74 5.09
CA THR A 383 -2.15 25.86 6.00
C THR A 383 -3.45 26.33 6.68
N PRO A 384 -3.59 26.18 8.01
CA PRO A 384 -2.63 25.56 8.94
C PRO A 384 -2.47 24.06 8.67
N MET A 385 -1.29 23.51 8.96
CA MET A 385 -1.10 22.06 8.85
C MET A 385 -2.04 21.35 9.83
N PRO A 386 -2.69 20.25 9.41
CA PRO A 386 -3.38 19.38 10.34
C PRO A 386 -2.40 18.89 11.41
N ARG A 387 -2.91 18.62 12.61
CA ARG A 387 -2.12 17.98 13.67
C ARG A 387 -1.65 16.60 13.19
N GLN A 388 -0.52 16.12 13.70
CA GLN A 388 0.09 14.85 13.24
C GLN A 388 -0.83 13.63 13.39
N ASP A 389 -1.79 13.68 14.31
CA ASP A 389 -2.79 12.64 14.58
C ASP A 389 -3.97 12.64 13.60
N GLU A 390 -4.03 13.61 12.69
CA GLU A 390 -5.17 13.79 11.81
C GLU A 390 -4.94 13.10 10.46
N ALA A 391 -5.69 12.02 10.23
CA ALA A 391 -5.65 11.27 9.00
C ALA A 391 -6.38 12.03 7.87
N GLY A 392 -5.64 12.37 6.83
CA GLY A 392 -6.19 12.80 5.56
C GLY A 392 -5.19 12.60 4.43
N PHE A 393 -5.69 12.59 3.22
CA PHE A 393 -4.93 12.24 2.02
C PHE A 393 -5.36 13.09 0.84
N ALA A 394 -4.44 13.25 -0.11
CA ALA A 394 -4.66 13.99 -1.33
C ALA A 394 -4.62 13.04 -2.53
N VAL A 395 -5.69 12.94 -3.33
CA VAL A 395 -5.78 12.09 -4.52
C VAL A 395 -5.73 12.89 -5.80
N LEU A 396 -4.64 12.76 -6.53
CA LEU A 396 -4.53 13.31 -7.87
C LEU A 396 -5.14 12.33 -8.87
N LEU A 397 -6.21 12.76 -9.51
CA LEU A 397 -6.94 11.98 -10.50
C LEU A 397 -6.98 12.74 -11.82
N PRO A 398 -6.82 12.07 -12.98
CA PRO A 398 -7.17 12.68 -14.25
C PRO A 398 -8.66 13.03 -14.26
N SER A 399 -8.96 14.29 -14.53
CA SER A 399 -10.31 14.80 -14.77
C SER A 399 -10.63 14.70 -16.27
N GLY A 400 -11.91 14.69 -16.64
CA GLY A 400 -12.29 14.90 -18.04
C GLY A 400 -11.78 16.26 -18.54
N ASP A 401 -11.63 16.42 -19.85
CA ASP A 401 -11.22 17.68 -20.51
C ASP A 401 -9.81 18.20 -20.18
N ASP A 402 -8.80 17.33 -20.27
CA ASP A 402 -7.38 17.70 -20.19
C ASP A 402 -6.94 18.36 -18.87
N ALA A 403 -7.66 18.15 -17.77
CA ALA A 403 -7.31 18.64 -16.43
C ALA A 403 -7.00 17.49 -15.46
N ALA A 404 -6.31 17.78 -14.35
CA ALA A 404 -6.23 16.88 -13.20
C ALA A 404 -7.01 17.47 -12.04
N SER A 405 -7.70 16.62 -11.28
CA SER A 405 -8.37 16.97 -10.04
C SER A 405 -7.57 16.41 -8.86
N LEU A 406 -7.14 17.28 -7.95
CA LEU A 406 -6.57 16.92 -6.66
C LEU A 406 -7.68 16.90 -5.61
N TRP A 407 -7.94 15.74 -5.04
CA TRP A 407 -8.97 15.51 -4.04
C TRP A 407 -8.36 15.46 -2.65
N LEU A 408 -8.64 16.45 -1.83
CA LEU A 408 -8.25 16.47 -0.43
C LEU A 408 -9.35 15.81 0.39
N CYS A 409 -9.06 14.68 1.01
CA CYS A 409 -10.03 13.91 1.79
C CYS A 409 -9.57 13.81 3.24
N VAL A 410 -10.50 14.07 4.17
CA VAL A 410 -10.28 13.97 5.61
C VAL A 410 -11.36 13.09 6.23
N ASP A 411 -11.00 12.35 7.28
CA ASP A 411 -11.94 11.40 7.92
C ASP A 411 -13.15 12.12 8.55
N GLU A 412 -12.95 13.34 9.07
CA GLU A 412 -13.97 14.20 9.69
C GLU A 412 -14.05 15.58 9.02
N ALA A 413 -15.24 16.20 9.03
CA ALA A 413 -15.44 17.49 8.40
C ALA A 413 -14.56 18.56 9.06
N ARG A 414 -13.88 19.37 8.24
CA ARG A 414 -12.88 20.35 8.66
C ARG A 414 -12.97 21.62 7.87
N ARG A 415 -12.51 22.70 8.51
CA ARG A 415 -12.37 24.00 7.89
C ARG A 415 -11.05 24.06 7.10
N PHE A 416 -11.15 24.31 5.81
CA PHE A 416 -10.05 24.60 4.91
C PHE A 416 -10.02 26.11 4.67
N ASP A 417 -9.03 26.80 5.22
CA ASP A 417 -8.82 28.23 4.96
C ASP A 417 -7.91 28.42 3.74
N ARG A 418 -6.72 27.80 3.76
CA ARG A 418 -5.78 27.81 2.65
C ARG A 418 -5.15 26.44 2.40
N VAL A 419 -4.95 26.13 1.13
CA VAL A 419 -4.25 24.93 0.68
C VAL A 419 -3.10 25.34 -0.21
N ARG A 420 -1.89 24.92 0.15
CA ARG A 420 -0.74 25.04 -0.73
C ARG A 420 -0.43 23.69 -1.40
N VAL A 421 -0.60 23.60 -2.70
CA VAL A 421 -0.28 22.39 -3.48
C VAL A 421 1.11 22.58 -4.08
N VAL A 422 2.06 21.68 -3.79
CA VAL A 422 3.42 21.72 -4.31
C VAL A 422 3.72 20.43 -5.07
N CYS A 423 3.52 20.39 -6.39
CA CYS A 423 3.94 19.27 -7.23
C CYS A 423 5.40 19.46 -7.64
N THR A 424 6.33 18.72 -7.05
CA THR A 424 7.74 18.67 -7.48
C THR A 424 7.98 17.44 -8.37
N ALA A 425 9.13 17.37 -9.05
CA ALA A 425 9.59 16.08 -9.53
C ALA A 425 10.07 15.27 -8.32
N ALA A 426 9.64 14.01 -8.18
CA ALA A 426 10.24 13.13 -7.18
C ALA A 426 11.71 12.91 -7.53
N LEU A 427 12.55 12.70 -6.51
CA LEU A 427 13.64 11.75 -6.70
C LEU A 427 13.01 10.40 -7.09
N PRO A 428 13.56 9.64 -8.06
CA PRO A 428 12.93 8.41 -8.51
C PRO A 428 12.59 7.52 -7.30
N PRO A 429 11.32 7.13 -7.08
CA PRO A 429 10.93 6.25 -5.97
C PRO A 429 11.79 4.99 -5.89
N GLU A 430 12.39 4.59 -7.01
CA GLU A 430 13.38 3.54 -7.14
C GLU A 430 14.61 3.73 -6.26
N SER A 431 15.17 4.94 -6.15
CA SER A 431 16.34 5.21 -5.32
C SER A 431 16.05 5.04 -3.83
N ALA A 432 14.92 5.56 -3.36
CA ALA A 432 14.51 5.39 -1.97
C ALA A 432 14.11 3.94 -1.67
N ARG A 433 13.39 3.27 -2.59
CA ARG A 433 13.10 1.82 -2.48
C ARG A 433 14.38 0.98 -2.46
N LEU A 434 15.36 1.30 -3.30
CA LEU A 434 16.64 0.62 -3.31
C LEU A 434 17.42 0.85 -2.02
N ALA A 435 17.41 2.08 -1.48
CA ALA A 435 18.02 2.39 -0.18
C ALA A 435 17.36 1.59 0.96
N VAL A 436 16.03 1.54 1.02
CA VAL A 436 15.27 0.77 2.01
C VAL A 436 15.49 -0.74 1.86
N THR A 437 15.49 -1.25 0.63
CA THR A 437 15.77 -2.68 0.36
C THR A 437 17.21 -3.05 0.77
N THR A 438 18.17 -2.17 0.46
CA THR A 438 19.58 -2.32 0.88
C THR A 438 19.69 -2.34 2.41
N ALA A 439 18.97 -1.45 3.09
CA ALA A 439 18.95 -1.36 4.54
C ALA A 439 18.34 -2.62 5.18
N TRP A 440 17.27 -3.20 4.63
CA TRP A 440 16.73 -4.47 5.13
C TRP A 440 17.72 -5.63 5.02
N SER A 441 18.37 -5.75 3.85
CA SER A 441 19.45 -6.73 3.64
C SER A 441 20.57 -6.56 4.69
N ALA A 442 20.96 -5.32 4.95
CA ALA A 442 21.94 -5.00 5.98
C ALA A 442 21.45 -5.34 7.41
N ILE A 443 20.20 -5.02 7.74
CA ILE A 443 19.57 -5.34 9.02
C ILE A 443 19.54 -6.84 9.26
N ASP A 444 19.20 -7.64 8.26
CA ASP A 444 19.18 -9.09 8.37
C ASP A 444 20.60 -9.64 8.57
N THR A 445 21.58 -9.10 7.83
CA THR A 445 23.00 -9.42 8.02
C THR A 445 23.48 -9.12 9.45
N LEU A 446 23.14 -7.94 9.99
CA LEU A 446 23.52 -7.53 11.34
C LEU A 446 22.76 -8.32 12.42
N SER A 447 21.50 -8.70 12.15
CA SER A 447 20.70 -9.55 13.02
C SER A 447 21.32 -10.95 13.12
N ALA A 448 21.72 -11.51 11.98
CA ALA A 448 22.42 -12.79 11.90
C ALA A 448 23.77 -12.75 12.64
N LEU A 449 24.55 -11.69 12.43
CA LEU A 449 25.80 -11.46 13.13
C LEU A 449 25.60 -11.38 14.65
N SER A 450 24.61 -10.59 15.11
CA SER A 450 24.29 -10.47 16.54
C SER A 450 23.93 -11.84 17.15
N ALA A 451 23.11 -12.64 16.46
CA ALA A 451 22.76 -13.99 16.90
C ALA A 451 23.96 -14.94 16.94
N GLY A 452 24.84 -14.89 15.94
CA GLY A 452 26.07 -15.70 15.90
C GLY A 452 27.05 -15.34 17.01
N VAL A 453 27.26 -14.04 17.27
CA VAL A 453 28.10 -13.57 18.39
C VAL A 453 27.48 -13.96 19.73
N ALA A 454 26.15 -13.88 19.87
CA ALA A 454 25.46 -14.31 21.09
C ALA A 454 25.64 -15.82 21.33
N ALA A 455 25.55 -16.65 20.29
CA ALA A 455 25.79 -18.10 20.40
C ALA A 455 27.25 -18.41 20.78
N ALA A 456 28.20 -17.61 20.31
CA ALA A 456 29.63 -17.73 20.62
C ALA A 456 30.05 -17.00 21.91
N ALA A 457 29.15 -16.30 22.60
CA ALA A 457 29.50 -15.36 23.66
C ALA A 457 30.22 -16.04 24.84
N SER A 458 29.91 -17.30 25.12
CA SER A 458 30.58 -18.08 26.17
C SER A 458 32.04 -18.41 25.85
N GLN A 459 32.48 -18.25 24.60
CA GLN A 459 33.81 -18.57 24.11
C GLN A 459 34.62 -17.31 23.73
N LEU A 460 33.98 -16.14 23.71
CA LEU A 460 34.56 -14.89 23.21
C LEU A 460 34.49 -13.79 24.28
N PRO A 461 35.60 -13.50 24.98
CA PRO A 461 35.67 -12.42 25.94
C PRO A 461 35.27 -11.08 25.32
N GLY A 462 34.28 -10.40 25.91
CA GLY A 462 33.77 -9.11 25.41
C GLY A 462 32.63 -9.21 24.40
N ALA A 463 32.17 -10.41 24.04
CA ALA A 463 31.05 -10.61 23.12
C ALA A 463 29.74 -9.98 23.61
N GLU A 464 29.49 -9.92 24.92
CA GLU A 464 28.28 -9.31 25.50
C GLU A 464 28.12 -7.84 25.12
N GLY A 465 29.22 -7.08 25.14
CA GLY A 465 29.21 -5.67 24.72
C GLY A 465 28.85 -5.53 23.25
N CYS A 466 29.41 -6.39 22.40
CA CYS A 466 29.11 -6.45 20.98
C CYS A 466 27.64 -6.80 20.71
N VAL A 467 27.10 -7.86 21.33
CA VAL A 467 25.69 -8.27 21.15
C VAL A 467 24.74 -7.15 21.55
N ARG A 468 25.02 -6.47 22.67
CA ARG A 468 24.22 -5.34 23.16
C ARG A 468 24.22 -4.19 22.14
N ASP A 469 25.41 -3.78 21.68
CA ASP A 469 25.54 -2.67 20.74
C ASP A 469 24.90 -3.00 19.38
N LEU A 470 25.13 -4.21 18.84
CA LEU A 470 24.52 -4.68 17.59
C LEU A 470 22.99 -4.73 17.70
N SER A 471 22.45 -5.27 18.79
CA SER A 471 21.00 -5.36 19.00
C SER A 471 20.35 -3.98 19.07
N ALA A 472 21.00 -3.00 19.71
CA ALA A 472 20.52 -1.63 19.76
C ALA A 472 20.54 -0.94 18.37
N ILE A 473 21.60 -1.17 17.58
CA ILE A 473 21.70 -0.66 16.20
C ILE A 473 20.64 -1.30 15.30
N VAL A 474 20.49 -2.62 15.35
CA VAL A 474 19.49 -3.38 14.58
C VAL A 474 18.07 -2.92 14.91
N LYS A 475 17.74 -2.71 16.19
CA LYS A 475 16.43 -2.21 16.60
C LYS A 475 16.13 -0.84 15.97
N GLN A 476 17.05 0.11 16.09
CA GLN A 476 16.86 1.46 15.53
C GLN A 476 16.80 1.44 14.00
N ALA A 477 17.63 0.62 13.35
CA ALA A 477 17.58 0.44 11.91
C ALA A 477 16.24 -0.16 11.45
N ARG A 478 15.68 -1.14 12.19
CA ARG A 478 14.34 -1.70 11.91
C ARG A 478 13.25 -0.66 12.07
N GLU A 479 13.27 0.13 13.13
CA GLU A 479 12.29 1.20 13.36
C GLU A 479 12.33 2.23 12.22
N LEU A 480 13.53 2.71 11.87
CA LEU A 480 13.74 3.64 10.76
C LEU A 480 13.31 3.06 9.41
N THR A 481 13.69 1.82 9.11
CA THR A 481 13.40 1.18 7.81
C THR A 481 11.92 0.82 7.68
N THR A 482 11.27 0.39 8.77
CA THR A 482 9.82 0.17 8.81
C THR A 482 9.07 1.48 8.59
N PHE A 483 9.52 2.56 9.23
CA PHE A 483 8.95 3.89 9.00
C PHE A 483 9.14 4.34 7.54
N ALA A 484 10.33 4.18 6.98
CA ALA A 484 10.63 4.51 5.59
C ALA A 484 9.84 3.65 4.59
N GLU A 485 9.62 2.37 4.87
CA GLU A 485 8.75 1.50 4.06
C GLU A 485 7.30 1.94 4.11
N GLN A 486 6.79 2.23 5.31
CA GLN A 486 5.43 2.72 5.47
C GLN A 486 5.25 4.08 4.78
N ASP A 487 6.30 4.90 4.74
CA ASP A 487 6.34 6.14 3.98
C ASP A 487 6.32 5.83 2.48
N LEU A 488 7.27 5.05 1.94
CA LEU A 488 7.38 4.69 0.53
C LEU A 488 6.18 3.91 -0.04
N GLN A 489 5.55 3.07 0.76
CA GLN A 489 4.31 2.40 0.39
C GLN A 489 3.14 3.38 0.29
N SER A 490 3.22 4.51 1.00
CA SER A 490 2.23 5.60 0.93
C SER A 490 2.59 6.73 -0.05
N SER A 491 3.87 6.88 -0.43
CA SER A 491 4.35 7.84 -1.44
C SER A 491 4.03 7.33 -2.85
N HIS A 492 2.77 7.43 -3.24
CA HIS A 492 2.34 7.12 -4.60
C HIS A 492 2.43 8.41 -5.45
N PRO A 493 2.85 8.36 -6.74
CA PRO A 493 2.84 9.54 -7.63
C PRO A 493 1.46 10.21 -7.77
N HIS A 494 0.41 9.49 -7.37
CA HIS A 494 -0.96 9.99 -7.38
C HIS A 494 -1.51 10.32 -6.00
N VAL A 495 -0.80 10.02 -4.88
CA VAL A 495 -1.20 10.39 -3.50
C VAL A 495 -0.09 10.67 -2.51
N THR A 496 -0.34 11.71 -1.72
CA THR A 496 0.33 12.02 -0.47
C THR A 496 -0.66 12.06 0.71
N SER A 497 -0.23 11.60 1.90
CA SER A 497 -0.90 11.92 3.17
C SER A 497 -0.63 13.38 3.56
N PHE A 498 -1.52 14.03 4.30
CA PHE A 498 -1.29 15.40 4.81
C PHE A 498 -0.26 15.48 5.93
N SER A 499 -0.14 14.42 6.72
CA SER A 499 0.65 14.40 7.96
C SER A 499 2.04 13.78 7.79
N LYS A 500 2.37 13.24 6.61
CA LYS A 500 3.65 12.55 6.43
C LYS A 500 4.70 13.50 5.91
N LEU A 501 5.73 13.70 6.74
CA LEU A 501 7.06 14.06 6.28
C LEU A 501 7.50 12.95 5.33
N GLU A 502 7.44 13.18 4.01
CA GLU A 502 8.29 12.44 3.09
C GLU A 502 9.69 12.55 3.70
N LEU A 503 10.27 11.44 4.16
CA LEU A 503 11.66 11.43 4.58
C LEU A 503 12.45 11.75 3.30
N PRO A 504 13.04 12.95 3.16
CA PRO A 504 13.89 13.21 2.01
C PRO A 504 14.94 12.10 1.97
N LEU A 505 15.28 11.63 0.78
CA LEU A 505 16.26 10.56 0.63
C LEU A 505 17.54 10.92 1.39
N GLU A 506 17.94 12.18 1.37
CA GLU A 506 19.08 12.73 2.11
C GLU A 506 18.96 12.53 3.62
N THR A 507 17.78 12.74 4.20
CA THR A 507 17.52 12.52 5.63
C THR A 507 17.57 11.03 5.97
N LEU A 508 17.00 10.17 5.12
CA LEU A 508 17.05 8.72 5.29
C LEU A 508 18.49 8.21 5.18
N LEU A 509 19.23 8.63 4.15
CA LEU A 509 20.64 8.30 3.95
C LEU A 509 21.49 8.82 5.12
N GLY A 510 21.24 10.04 5.60
CA GLY A 510 21.92 10.62 6.76
C GLY A 510 21.68 9.82 8.05
N ALA A 511 20.44 9.38 8.29
CA ALA A 511 20.11 8.54 9.44
C ALA A 511 20.80 7.16 9.38
N TYR A 512 20.83 6.51 8.22
CA TYR A 512 21.60 5.26 8.04
C TYR A 512 23.11 5.47 8.17
N SER A 513 23.62 6.61 7.73
CA SER A 513 25.03 6.96 7.84
C SER A 513 25.43 7.18 9.30
N ALA A 514 24.59 7.85 10.10
CA ALA A 514 24.79 7.99 11.54
C ALA A 514 24.81 6.63 12.27
N LEU A 515 23.91 5.71 11.90
CA LEU A 515 23.92 4.35 12.45
C LEU A 515 25.17 3.56 12.01
N SER A 516 25.63 3.75 10.78
CA SER A 516 26.87 3.16 10.24
C SER A 516 28.11 3.68 10.96
N ALA A 517 28.20 4.98 11.21
CA ALA A 517 29.27 5.59 11.98
C ALA A 517 29.31 5.05 13.42
N ARG A 518 28.14 4.88 14.05
CA ARG A 518 28.04 4.27 15.39
C ARG A 518 28.44 2.80 15.39
N LEU A 519 28.12 2.06 14.34
CA LEU A 519 28.56 0.68 14.18
C LEU A 519 30.10 0.64 14.10
N VAL A 520 30.68 1.47 13.25
CA VAL A 520 32.12 1.54 12.96
C VAL A 520 32.93 1.94 14.20
N SER A 521 32.48 2.94 14.95
CA SER A 521 33.19 3.44 16.13
C SER A 521 33.28 2.43 17.27
N ARG A 522 32.46 1.37 17.26
CA ARG A 522 32.44 0.33 18.29
C ARG A 522 33.32 -0.88 17.98
N PHE A 523 33.74 -1.07 16.73
CA PHE A 523 34.57 -2.21 16.37
C PHE A 523 35.89 -2.30 17.13
N PRO A 524 36.63 -1.21 17.40
CA PRO A 524 37.85 -1.29 18.21
C PRO A 524 37.61 -1.83 19.64
N ASP A 525 36.43 -1.59 20.20
CA ASP A 525 36.04 -2.07 21.53
C ASP A 525 35.66 -3.57 21.51
N TRP A 526 35.14 -4.02 20.37
CA TRP A 526 34.75 -5.40 20.16
C TRP A 526 36.01 -6.22 19.90
N LYS A 527 36.54 -6.86 20.95
CA LYS A 527 37.61 -7.89 20.87
C LYS A 527 37.15 -9.16 20.15
N LEU A 528 36.30 -9.02 19.13
CA LEU A 528 35.87 -10.09 18.27
C LEU A 528 37.09 -10.59 17.51
N SER A 529 37.40 -11.84 17.76
CA SER A 529 38.30 -12.57 16.89
C SER A 529 37.87 -12.44 15.43
N ALA A 530 38.81 -12.48 14.47
CA ALA A 530 38.64 -12.44 13.00
C ALA A 530 37.61 -13.42 12.39
N HIS A 531 36.80 -14.07 13.21
CA HIS A 531 35.73 -15.01 12.92
C HIS A 531 34.36 -14.32 12.69
N LEU A 532 34.30 -13.10 12.15
CA LEU A 532 33.06 -12.61 11.55
C LEU A 532 32.55 -13.62 10.49
N ALA A 533 33.48 -14.29 9.79
CA ALA A 533 33.20 -15.43 8.92
C ALA A 533 32.42 -16.57 9.61
N TRP A 534 32.68 -16.84 10.90
CA TRP A 534 32.01 -17.90 11.65
C TRP A 534 30.59 -17.51 12.07
N ALA A 535 30.32 -16.21 12.29
CA ALA A 535 28.97 -15.73 12.54
C ALA A 535 28.03 -15.92 11.35
N TYR A 536 28.58 -16.03 10.12
CA TYR A 536 27.80 -16.32 8.91
C TYR A 536 27.52 -17.82 8.69
N ASN A 537 28.31 -18.72 9.30
CA ASN A 537 28.22 -20.17 9.05
C ASN A 537 26.86 -20.79 9.43
N HIS A 538 26.04 -20.13 10.26
CA HIS A 538 24.73 -20.66 10.67
C HIS A 538 23.58 -20.27 9.74
N GLN A 539 23.79 -19.37 8.78
CA GLN A 539 22.73 -18.91 7.86
C GLN A 539 23.12 -18.98 6.38
N ILE A 540 24.38 -19.26 6.06
CA ILE A 540 24.89 -19.26 4.70
C ILE A 540 25.48 -20.64 4.42
N SER A 541 24.94 -21.33 3.41
CA SER A 541 25.47 -22.61 2.93
C SER A 541 26.56 -22.35 1.89
N THR A 542 27.57 -23.21 1.83
CA THR A 542 28.52 -23.21 0.70
C THR A 542 27.76 -23.54 -0.57
N SER A 543 27.77 -22.63 -1.54
CA SER A 543 27.17 -22.82 -2.87
C SER A 543 28.27 -22.99 -3.91
N GLY A 544 28.91 -24.16 -3.87
CA GLY A 544 29.91 -24.56 -4.86
C GLY A 544 31.11 -25.26 -4.26
N ASP A 545 31.95 -25.78 -5.16
CA ASP A 545 33.23 -26.40 -4.82
C ASP A 545 34.27 -25.34 -4.48
N GLU A 546 35.15 -25.65 -3.54
CA GLU A 546 36.35 -24.88 -3.23
C GLU A 546 37.31 -24.94 -4.43
N ARG A 547 37.68 -23.77 -4.98
CA ARG A 547 38.50 -23.67 -6.21
C ARG A 547 39.90 -23.11 -5.90
N PRO A 548 40.99 -23.68 -6.44
CA PRO A 548 42.31 -23.07 -6.32
C PRO A 548 42.35 -21.67 -6.96
N CYS A 549 42.86 -20.67 -6.26
CA CYS A 549 42.88 -19.27 -6.73
C CYS A 549 44.29 -18.65 -6.81
N GLY A 550 45.32 -19.49 -6.93
CA GLY A 550 46.73 -19.10 -6.94
C GLY A 550 47.41 -19.22 -5.56
N PRO A 551 48.73 -18.95 -5.46
CA PRO A 551 49.46 -19.07 -4.20
C PRO A 551 49.06 -17.97 -3.21
N CYS A 552 49.03 -18.32 -1.92
CA CYS A 552 48.83 -17.42 -0.80
C CYS A 552 49.89 -16.31 -0.83
N THR A 553 49.44 -15.06 -0.79
CA THR A 553 50.31 -13.88 -0.81
C THR A 553 51.20 -13.72 0.43
N VAL A 554 51.03 -14.59 1.44
CA VAL A 554 51.81 -14.58 2.69
C VAL A 554 52.92 -15.62 2.67
N CYS A 555 52.55 -16.87 2.40
CA CYS A 555 53.43 -18.03 2.61
C CYS A 555 53.69 -18.83 1.34
N GLY A 556 53.13 -18.42 0.20
CA GLY A 556 53.26 -19.13 -1.08
C GLY A 556 52.50 -20.46 -1.19
N THR A 557 51.87 -20.94 -0.10
CA THR A 557 51.04 -22.16 -0.10
C THR A 557 49.79 -21.95 -0.98
N PRO A 558 49.24 -22.94 -1.70
CA PRO A 558 48.03 -22.77 -2.49
C PRO A 558 46.88 -22.12 -1.70
N GLY A 559 46.26 -21.11 -2.30
CA GLY A 559 45.04 -20.47 -1.82
C GLY A 559 43.81 -21.02 -2.53
N TYR A 560 42.68 -20.92 -1.86
CA TYR A 560 41.40 -21.47 -2.27
C TYR A 560 40.30 -20.41 -2.15
N GLU A 561 39.44 -20.34 -3.16
CA GLU A 561 38.26 -19.49 -3.23
C GLU A 561 37.01 -20.35 -3.03
N ILE A 562 36.13 -19.93 -2.14
CA ILE A 562 34.84 -20.56 -1.87
C ILE A 562 33.74 -19.50 -1.90
N THR A 563 32.58 -19.86 -2.46
CA THR A 563 31.39 -19.00 -2.47
C THR A 563 30.36 -19.52 -1.48
N TYR A 564 29.91 -18.63 -0.61
CA TYR A 564 28.81 -18.87 0.33
C TYR A 564 27.56 -18.16 -0.20
N SER A 565 26.38 -18.78 -0.12
CA SER A 565 25.10 -18.10 -0.37
C SER A 565 24.02 -18.54 0.61
N SER A 566 23.11 -17.62 0.94
CA SER A 566 21.90 -17.97 1.70
C SER A 566 20.83 -18.44 0.72
N PRO A 567 20.22 -19.63 0.90
CA PRO A 567 19.10 -20.08 0.08
C PRO A 567 17.84 -19.23 0.29
N ARG A 568 17.79 -18.41 1.34
CA ARG A 568 16.68 -17.48 1.63
C ARG A 568 16.94 -16.06 1.12
N SER A 569 18.21 -15.71 0.88
CA SER A 569 18.64 -14.35 0.61
C SER A 569 19.82 -14.35 -0.37
N GLU A 570 19.53 -14.32 -1.68
CA GLU A 570 20.53 -14.36 -2.74
C GLU A 570 21.58 -13.23 -2.65
N HIS A 571 21.17 -12.08 -2.10
CA HIS A 571 22.04 -10.93 -1.86
C HIS A 571 23.09 -11.14 -0.75
N LEU A 572 22.98 -12.19 0.08
CA LEU A 572 23.99 -12.55 1.09
C LEU A 572 25.12 -13.42 0.51
N ARG A 573 25.25 -13.49 -0.82
CA ARG A 573 26.28 -14.30 -1.46
C ARG A 573 27.65 -13.65 -1.31
N ARG A 574 28.60 -14.37 -0.72
CA ARG A 574 29.97 -13.93 -0.41
C ARG A 574 31.00 -14.83 -1.07
N THR A 575 32.15 -14.27 -1.41
CA THR A 575 33.32 -14.99 -1.92
C THR A 575 34.45 -14.84 -0.92
N LEU A 576 34.94 -15.96 -0.41
CA LEU A 576 35.99 -16.03 0.59
C LEU A 576 37.20 -16.70 -0.02
N ILE A 577 38.35 -16.05 0.10
CA ILE A 577 39.65 -16.61 -0.28
C ILE A 577 40.38 -16.99 1.00
N HIS A 578 40.83 -18.22 1.13
CA HIS A 578 41.59 -18.70 2.28
C HIS A 578 42.83 -19.51 1.89
N CYS A 579 43.73 -19.67 2.85
CA CYS A 579 44.92 -20.52 2.78
C CYS A 579 44.87 -21.48 3.96
N SER A 580 45.19 -22.75 3.72
CA SER A 580 45.22 -23.78 4.77
C SER A 580 46.19 -23.46 5.90
N ARG A 581 47.22 -22.64 5.63
CA ARG A 581 48.22 -22.21 6.61
C ARG A 581 47.94 -20.83 7.22
N CYS A 582 47.44 -19.88 6.42
CA CYS A 582 47.32 -18.48 6.83
C CYS A 582 45.88 -18.03 7.14
N GLY A 583 44.89 -18.89 6.97
CA GLY A 583 43.48 -18.56 7.20
C GLY A 583 42.86 -17.72 6.08
N ILE A 584 41.88 -16.89 6.42
CA ILE A 584 41.13 -16.06 5.47
C ILE A 584 42.01 -14.92 4.96
N LEU A 585 42.21 -14.88 3.64
CA LEU A 585 42.98 -13.86 2.93
C LEU A 585 42.08 -12.74 2.39
N SER A 586 40.82 -13.04 2.08
CA SER A 586 39.82 -12.08 1.57
C SER A 586 38.40 -12.59 1.84
N ASP A 587 37.47 -11.69 2.13
CA ASP A 587 36.03 -11.99 2.21
C ASP A 587 35.24 -10.80 1.63
N ARG A 588 34.50 -11.04 0.55
CA ARG A 588 33.81 -9.99 -0.23
C ARG A 588 32.39 -10.40 -0.61
N PRO A 589 31.43 -9.47 -0.75
CA PRO A 589 30.19 -9.74 -1.47
C PRO A 589 30.49 -10.24 -2.90
N SER A 590 29.75 -11.24 -3.36
CA SER A 590 30.01 -11.92 -4.65
C SER A 590 29.66 -11.08 -5.89
N SER A 591 28.76 -10.11 -5.75
CA SER A 591 28.28 -9.27 -6.85
C SER A 591 28.95 -7.89 -6.93
N GLU A 592 29.63 -7.42 -5.87
CA GLU A 592 30.17 -6.06 -5.80
C GLU A 592 31.53 -6.02 -5.09
N ARG A 593 32.56 -5.52 -5.78
CA ARG A 593 33.82 -5.11 -5.14
C ARG A 593 33.62 -3.75 -4.48
N ALA A 594 32.84 -3.70 -3.42
CA ALA A 594 32.54 -2.45 -2.72
C ALA A 594 33.76 -1.86 -1.99
N MET A 595 34.72 -2.70 -1.56
CA MET A 595 35.94 -2.26 -0.87
C MET A 595 37.16 -3.12 -1.23
N GLU A 596 38.29 -2.48 -1.55
CA GLU A 596 39.60 -3.11 -1.80
C GLU A 596 40.66 -2.47 -0.92
N LEU A 597 41.58 -3.27 -0.36
CA LEU A 597 42.74 -2.77 0.41
C LEU A 597 44.04 -3.10 -0.32
N ARG A 598 44.89 -2.10 -0.48
CA ARG A 598 46.26 -2.22 -1.01
C ARG A 598 47.22 -1.69 0.05
N ALA A 599 48.06 -2.57 0.54
CA ALA A 599 49.04 -2.28 1.57
C ALA A 599 50.30 -3.10 1.29
N PRO A 600 51.47 -2.68 1.80
CA PRO A 600 52.65 -3.52 1.74
C PRO A 600 52.42 -4.79 2.54
N THR A 601 53.12 -5.84 2.14
CA THR A 601 53.10 -7.13 2.82
C THR A 601 54.15 -7.21 3.93
N VAL A 602 55.08 -6.26 4.00
CA VAL A 602 56.17 -6.19 4.98
C VAL A 602 56.38 -4.73 5.42
N ILE A 603 56.64 -4.52 6.71
CA ILE A 603 57.08 -3.25 7.30
C ILE A 603 58.16 -3.54 8.36
N THR A 604 59.19 -2.72 8.46
CA THR A 604 60.20 -2.85 9.52
C THR A 604 59.82 -2.01 10.75
N ALA A 605 60.11 -2.47 11.96
CA ALA A 605 59.95 -1.66 13.16
C ALA A 605 60.75 -0.34 13.06
N GLY A 606 60.08 0.79 13.28
CA GLY A 606 60.60 2.14 13.07
C GLY A 606 60.28 2.74 11.69
N GLU A 607 59.68 1.99 10.77
CA GLU A 607 59.28 2.49 9.45
C GLU A 607 57.83 3.00 9.41
N THR A 608 57.59 3.81 8.39
CA THR A 608 56.28 4.30 7.99
C THR A 608 55.95 3.72 6.62
N ALA A 609 54.79 3.08 6.51
CA ALA A 609 54.30 2.49 5.28
C ALA A 609 52.99 3.13 4.82
N HIS A 610 52.81 3.29 3.51
CA HIS A 610 51.55 3.76 2.94
C HIS A 610 50.64 2.59 2.59
N PHE A 611 49.34 2.78 2.81
CA PHE A 611 48.31 1.92 2.26
C PHE A 611 47.22 2.77 1.60
N GLU A 612 46.43 2.17 0.74
CA GLU A 612 45.22 2.78 0.21
C GLU A 612 44.08 1.76 0.31
N TRP A 613 42.89 2.22 0.65
CA TRP A 613 41.69 1.45 0.35
C TRP A 613 40.81 2.17 -0.64
N ARG A 614 40.15 1.38 -1.48
CA ARG A 614 39.29 1.85 -2.57
C ARG A 614 37.87 1.45 -2.27
N LEU A 615 36.96 2.41 -2.36
CA LEU A 615 35.54 2.21 -2.14
C LEU A 615 34.81 2.50 -3.44
N ARG A 616 33.98 1.56 -3.90
CA ARG A 616 33.18 1.72 -5.11
C ARG A 616 31.70 1.73 -4.74
N ASN A 617 30.94 2.63 -5.36
CA ASN A 617 29.51 2.75 -5.16
C ASN A 617 28.77 2.59 -6.49
N ASP A 618 28.20 1.42 -6.73
CA ASP A 618 27.41 1.13 -7.93
C ASP A 618 25.94 1.59 -7.82
N ARG A 619 25.55 2.24 -6.71
CA ARG A 619 24.18 2.70 -6.46
C ARG A 619 23.88 4.03 -7.15
N PRO A 620 22.59 4.33 -7.46
CA PRO A 620 22.17 5.55 -8.13
C PRO A 620 22.07 6.78 -7.20
N PHE A 621 22.82 6.78 -6.09
CA PHE A 621 22.88 7.88 -5.12
C PHE A 621 24.22 7.82 -4.37
N PRO A 622 24.73 8.96 -3.86
CA PRO A 622 25.95 8.98 -3.06
C PRO A 622 25.75 8.20 -1.75
N VAL A 623 26.83 7.56 -1.27
CA VAL A 623 26.82 6.80 -0.01
C VAL A 623 27.93 7.31 0.89
N GLU A 624 27.59 7.70 2.10
CA GLU A 624 28.57 7.97 3.14
C GLU A 624 29.00 6.65 3.79
N VAL A 625 30.32 6.41 3.80
CA VAL A 625 30.94 5.21 4.36
C VAL A 625 31.83 5.65 5.52
N SER A 626 31.50 5.18 6.72
CA SER A 626 32.43 5.23 7.86
C SER A 626 33.32 4.01 7.83
N ALA A 627 34.61 4.17 8.09
CA ALA A 627 35.57 3.09 8.09
C ALA A 627 36.56 3.19 9.25
N VAL A 628 37.10 2.03 9.65
CA VAL A 628 38.16 1.90 10.66
C VAL A 628 39.25 0.94 10.17
N ALA A 629 40.50 1.37 10.30
CA ALA A 629 41.69 0.56 10.08
C ALA A 629 42.13 -0.05 11.41
N LEU A 630 42.33 -1.37 11.45
CA LEU A 630 42.77 -2.06 12.66
C LEU A 630 43.61 -3.29 12.35
N PHE A 631 44.35 -3.74 13.36
CA PHE A 631 44.96 -5.07 13.39
C PHE A 631 44.10 -5.96 14.30
N PRO A 632 43.27 -6.86 13.76
CA PRO A 632 42.50 -7.76 14.59
C PRO A 632 43.49 -8.66 15.32
N HIS A 633 43.31 -8.78 16.64
CA HIS A 633 44.17 -9.57 17.53
C HIS A 633 45.59 -9.07 17.74
N ALA A 634 45.89 -7.82 17.41
CA ALA A 634 47.16 -7.25 17.81
C ALA A 634 47.27 -7.28 19.35
N PRO A 635 48.40 -7.74 19.92
CA PRO A 635 48.67 -7.47 21.32
C PRO A 635 48.65 -5.96 21.54
N ALA A 636 48.19 -5.50 22.70
CA ALA A 636 48.16 -4.06 23.04
C ALA A 636 49.53 -3.37 22.87
N GLN A 637 50.61 -4.16 22.86
CA GLN A 637 52.00 -3.76 22.71
C GLN A 637 52.50 -3.81 21.25
N LEU A 638 51.65 -4.06 20.24
CA LEU A 638 52.08 -4.18 18.83
C LEU A 638 52.88 -2.96 18.37
N GLY A 639 52.60 -1.77 18.91
CA GLY A 639 53.34 -0.55 18.59
C GLY A 639 53.10 -0.04 17.17
N CYS A 640 52.06 -0.50 16.48
CA CYS A 640 51.67 0.04 15.18
C CYS A 640 50.48 1.00 15.32
N ARG A 641 50.47 2.09 14.56
CA ARG A 641 49.36 3.07 14.51
C ARG A 641 48.92 3.35 13.09
N PHE A 642 47.67 3.75 12.94
CA PHE A 642 47.07 4.14 11.67
C PHE A 642 46.80 5.63 11.61
N SER A 643 46.99 6.22 10.43
CA SER A 643 46.56 7.58 10.14
C SER A 643 45.93 7.65 8.74
N PRO A 644 44.61 7.87 8.59
CA PRO A 644 43.62 7.91 9.68
C PRO A 644 43.33 6.51 10.26
N GLU A 645 43.08 6.44 11.56
CA GLU A 645 42.54 5.21 12.19
C GLU A 645 41.06 5.02 11.86
N THR A 646 40.28 6.10 11.94
CA THR A 646 38.88 6.14 11.50
C THR A 646 38.68 7.26 10.50
N CYS A 647 37.87 7.04 9.47
CA CYS A 647 37.44 8.13 8.60
C CYS A 647 36.01 7.94 8.11
N THR A 648 35.39 9.03 7.68
CA THR A 648 34.12 9.00 6.95
C THR A 648 34.34 9.64 5.59
N VAL A 649 33.91 8.97 4.53
CA VAL A 649 34.05 9.44 3.15
C VAL A 649 32.74 9.28 2.39
N THR A 650 32.40 10.27 1.56
CA THR A 650 31.25 10.17 0.65
C THR A 650 31.71 9.59 -0.68
N VAL A 651 31.18 8.43 -1.06
CA VAL A 651 31.44 7.80 -2.35
C VAL A 651 30.36 8.25 -3.34
N PRO A 652 30.72 8.96 -4.43
CA PRO A 652 29.72 9.48 -5.37
C PRO A 652 28.97 8.33 -6.07
N GLN A 653 27.77 8.63 -6.58
CA GLN A 653 26.97 7.70 -7.39
C GLN A 653 27.79 7.19 -8.58
N GLY A 654 27.82 5.86 -8.76
CA GLY A 654 28.56 5.20 -9.85
C GLY A 654 30.08 5.41 -9.81
N GLY A 655 30.63 5.93 -8.71
CA GLY A 655 32.02 6.35 -8.61
C GLY A 655 32.87 5.51 -7.66
N GLU A 656 34.13 5.91 -7.56
CA GLU A 656 35.14 5.30 -6.69
C GLU A 656 35.85 6.39 -5.87
N VAL A 657 36.18 6.10 -4.62
CA VAL A 657 37.02 6.94 -3.76
C VAL A 657 38.21 6.13 -3.28
N ILE A 658 39.40 6.73 -3.37
CA ILE A 658 40.64 6.18 -2.82
C ILE A 658 40.96 6.95 -1.55
N VAL A 659 41.08 6.24 -0.43
CA VAL A 659 41.47 6.81 0.86
C VAL A 659 42.92 6.43 1.14
N PRO A 660 43.87 7.40 1.09
CA PRO A 660 45.24 7.15 1.47
C PRO A 660 45.34 7.02 2.99
N GLY A 661 46.21 6.13 3.45
CA GLY A 661 46.51 5.96 4.86
C GLY A 661 47.96 5.58 5.09
N VAL A 662 48.36 5.65 6.36
CA VAL A 662 49.72 5.42 6.81
C VAL A 662 49.72 4.45 7.99
N ILE A 663 50.61 3.47 7.96
CA ILE A 663 50.95 2.58 9.09
C ILE A 663 52.29 3.05 9.65
N GLU A 664 52.31 3.44 10.91
CA GLU A 664 53.53 3.78 11.63
C GLU A 664 53.90 2.62 12.56
N ALA A 665 54.97 1.89 12.27
CA ALA A 665 55.52 0.90 13.17
C ALA A 665 56.52 1.57 14.11
N ALA A 666 56.22 1.62 15.41
CA ALA A 666 57.15 2.14 16.40
C ALA A 666 58.45 1.32 16.42
N ASN A 667 59.53 1.91 16.96
CA ASN A 667 60.82 1.21 17.09
C ASN A 667 60.73 -0.08 17.91
N ASN A 668 59.76 -0.16 18.84
CA ASN A 668 59.47 -1.32 19.66
C ASN A 668 58.28 -2.14 19.15
N ALA A 669 57.89 -1.97 17.87
CA ALA A 669 56.81 -2.75 17.30
C ALA A 669 57.14 -4.25 17.35
N LEU A 670 56.19 -5.06 17.79
CA LEU A 670 56.38 -6.49 17.96
C LEU A 670 56.54 -7.16 16.59
N PRO A 671 57.66 -7.86 16.31
CA PRO A 671 57.81 -8.61 15.07
C PRO A 671 56.80 -9.76 14.98
N GLY A 672 56.25 -9.99 13.79
CA GLY A 672 55.26 -11.04 13.60
C GLY A 672 54.46 -10.93 12.31
N HIS A 673 53.50 -11.83 12.15
CA HIS A 673 52.51 -11.80 11.07
C HIS A 673 51.19 -11.30 11.62
N TYR A 674 50.67 -10.23 11.04
CA TYR A 674 49.42 -9.58 11.42
C TYR A 674 48.50 -9.49 10.19
N SER A 675 47.21 -9.29 10.43
CA SER A 675 46.27 -8.94 9.38
C SER A 675 45.97 -7.45 9.48
N LEU A 676 46.38 -6.66 8.51
CA LEU A 676 45.78 -5.34 8.35
C LEU A 676 44.33 -5.52 7.92
N MET A 677 43.40 -4.87 8.58
CA MET A 677 41.98 -4.92 8.23
C MET A 677 41.39 -3.52 8.18
N VAL A 678 40.55 -3.29 7.18
CA VAL A 678 39.68 -2.13 7.08
C VAL A 678 38.26 -2.63 7.15
N LEU A 679 37.48 -2.09 8.07
CA LEU A 679 36.05 -2.34 8.22
C LEU A 679 35.31 -1.07 7.85
N GLY A 680 34.39 -1.15 6.88
CA GLY A 680 33.57 -0.03 6.44
C GLY A 680 32.09 -0.32 6.55
N SER A 681 31.27 0.67 6.90
CA SER A 681 29.82 0.58 6.86
C SER A 681 29.23 1.75 6.09
N GLY A 682 28.39 1.45 5.10
CA GLY A 682 27.60 2.43 4.36
C GLY A 682 26.20 1.87 4.10
N LEU A 683 25.16 2.64 4.42
CA LEU A 683 23.77 2.15 4.46
C LEU A 683 23.60 0.87 5.28
N MET A 684 24.30 0.81 6.42
CA MET A 684 24.36 -0.36 7.31
C MET A 684 25.01 -1.61 6.73
N ALA A 685 25.38 -1.62 5.44
CA ALA A 685 26.07 -2.73 4.83
C ALA A 685 27.54 -2.76 5.29
N LEU A 686 27.92 -3.86 5.94
CA LEU A 686 29.29 -4.08 6.41
C LEU A 686 30.19 -4.60 5.28
N ASN A 687 31.28 -3.87 5.05
CA ASN A 687 32.34 -4.19 4.10
C ASN A 687 33.63 -4.47 4.86
N ILE A 688 34.38 -5.49 4.43
CA ILE A 688 35.63 -5.89 5.06
C ILE A 688 36.68 -6.06 3.98
N ALA A 689 37.85 -5.45 4.17
CA ALA A 689 39.01 -5.67 3.32
C ALA A 689 40.20 -5.95 4.22
N ALA A 690 40.87 -7.09 4.00
CA ALA A 690 42.00 -7.52 4.79
C ALA A 690 43.23 -7.73 3.91
N ARG A 691 44.40 -7.44 4.46
CA ARG A 691 45.71 -7.72 3.86
C ARG A 691 46.66 -8.24 4.93
N PRO A 692 47.40 -9.31 4.64
CA PRO A 692 48.44 -9.78 5.54
C PRO A 692 49.62 -8.79 5.56
N LEU A 693 50.18 -8.56 6.74
CA LEU A 693 51.33 -7.68 6.97
C LEU A 693 52.33 -8.38 7.90
N ARG A 694 53.60 -8.47 7.48
CA ARG A 694 54.70 -8.91 8.33
C ARG A 694 55.42 -7.71 8.92
N VAL A 695 55.52 -7.63 10.24
CA VAL A 695 56.37 -6.67 10.94
C VAL A 695 57.73 -7.31 11.18
N GLU A 696 58.79 -6.75 10.61
CA GLU A 696 60.16 -7.21 10.80
C GLU A 696 60.85 -6.45 11.94
N PRO A 697 61.76 -7.10 12.68
CA PRO A 697 62.54 -6.41 13.70
C PRO A 697 63.41 -5.34 13.04
N ARG A 698 63.61 -4.22 13.74
CA ARG A 698 64.57 -3.21 13.30
C ARG A 698 65.94 -3.86 13.17
N PRO A 699 66.64 -3.75 12.02
CA PRO A 699 68.00 -4.27 11.92
C PRO A 699 68.86 -3.61 12.99
N PRO A 700 69.77 -4.37 13.63
CA PRO A 700 70.70 -3.78 14.59
C PRO A 700 71.44 -2.62 13.90
N PRO A 701 71.72 -1.52 14.61
CA PRO A 701 72.53 -0.45 14.04
C PRO A 701 73.81 -1.08 13.49
N ALA A 702 74.19 -0.71 12.26
CA ALA A 702 75.42 -1.19 11.65
C ALA A 702 76.57 -0.95 12.65
N LEU A 703 77.29 -2.01 13.02
CA LEU A 703 78.48 -1.87 13.84
C LEU A 703 79.45 -0.95 13.07
N PRO A 704 79.96 0.12 13.71
CA PRO A 704 80.77 1.14 13.04
C PRO A 704 82.07 0.58 12.46
#